data_AF-A0AAD7P864-F1
#
_entry.id   AF-A0AAD7P864-F1
#
_cell.length_a   1.000
_cell.length_b   1.000
_cell.length_c   1.000
_cell.angle_alpha   90.00
_cell.angle_beta   90.00
_cell.angle_gamma   90.00
#
_symmetry.space_group_name_H-M   'P 1'
#
loop_
_entity.id
_entity.type
_entity.pdbx_description
1 polymer ?
#
loop_
_entity_poly.entity_id
_entity_poly.type
_entity_poly.pdbx_seq_one_letter_code
_entity_poly.pdbx_strand_id
1 'polypeptide(L)'
;MRSCCWIGFKYLKYRGIRIPERFLRCIKEGSWLKITVNGCSGWRPPSQSFLFGSSLGNILQNGSVPVDIPLVDENFYGVKVREYKEELKTIGVMFEYGEACALIGKHLMSLAGTSYLTSHDVLSILNIIQFLRKKLLPWDKFIHGIKDRRWLRTSCGYKSPVGSVLFDSEWQTASQIADVPFIDQDYYGEEILLFREELQLLGVIVGFSGSHQLVIDNLKSPSYLTSLTAEAILLILECLRHSEFSDKLVNALKGTKCLKTNMGFKAPGECYLFDPEWGCILQVFPGFPLIDHKFYGGNISNYKAQLKQMGAVINYEDAMKEFTRVFRQKASVTSITKENVASLLSSYKHLKGTLHKFPSSFRRCLLKTNWLRTRLGDYRSPSHCILFGPEWESISQIALLPFIDDSDNYYGKWIYEYMDELKHMGVTVELKCGVKFVDATLRFPLDPSCITIEYVLSMLGCIRISLQENKHALPEDLVRRISRDWLKTHAGYSQDSEAGKRIWIPNGNENGEWVKPEACVLHDKDDLFSLKLNVLEKHYDKKLLPFFSYALDAKSNPSIDDYCELWREWGTCVEKLSDAECCKFWGFIVQHWNPKTEKKLAQSLMKLPAGSGSEGVFLVDKHDVFIADDLQLKHLFQQFSHHPYICLVPSA
;
A
#
# COMPACT_ATOMS: atom_id res chain seq x y z
N MET A 1 43.40 -83.19 34.42
CA MET A 1 43.71 -81.89 35.08
C MET A 1 42.62 -80.81 34.94
N ARG A 2 41.78 -80.78 33.89
CA ARG A 2 40.86 -79.64 33.65
C ARG A 2 39.60 -79.59 34.55
N SER A 3 39.14 -80.70 35.12
CA SER A 3 37.92 -80.78 35.94
C SER A 3 38.08 -80.36 37.42
N CYS A 4 39.30 -80.02 37.85
CA CYS A 4 39.62 -79.77 39.27
C CYS A 4 39.87 -78.29 39.61
N CYS A 5 39.77 -77.37 38.64
CA CYS A 5 40.11 -75.96 38.87
C CYS A 5 39.24 -75.32 39.96
N TRP A 6 37.91 -75.36 39.86
CA TRP A 6 37.03 -74.77 40.90
C TRP A 6 37.14 -75.48 42.27
N ILE A 7 37.45 -76.77 42.30
CA ILE A 7 37.71 -77.52 43.54
C ILE A 7 38.98 -76.98 44.22
N GLY A 8 40.05 -76.75 43.45
CA GLY A 8 41.27 -76.13 43.94
C GLY A 8 41.06 -74.70 44.43
N PHE A 9 40.25 -73.91 43.72
CA PHE A 9 39.91 -72.54 44.15
C PHE A 9 39.11 -72.51 45.45
N LYS A 10 38.15 -73.43 45.64
CA LYS A 10 37.42 -73.59 46.90
C LYS A 10 38.37 -73.88 48.06
N TYR A 11 39.35 -74.76 47.84
CA TYR A 11 40.38 -75.08 48.83
C TYR A 11 41.30 -73.89 49.15
N LEU A 12 41.77 -73.16 48.12
CA LEU A 12 42.61 -71.97 48.31
C LEU A 12 41.86 -70.86 49.06
N LYS A 13 40.58 -70.66 48.74
CA LYS A 13 39.71 -69.69 49.42
C LYS A 13 39.46 -70.11 50.88
N TYR A 14 39.22 -71.39 51.13
CA TYR A 14 39.09 -71.95 52.49
C TYR A 14 40.37 -71.77 53.32
N ARG A 15 41.55 -71.87 52.70
CA ARG A 15 42.87 -71.68 53.32
C ARG A 15 43.29 -70.20 53.44
N GLY A 16 42.49 -69.25 52.94
CA GLY A 16 42.81 -67.82 52.97
C GLY A 16 43.96 -67.39 52.05
N ILE A 17 44.33 -68.21 51.06
CA ILE A 17 45.47 -67.95 50.17
C ILE A 17 45.04 -67.00 49.06
N ARG A 18 45.69 -65.84 48.94
CA ARG A 18 45.47 -64.91 47.82
C ARG A 18 45.99 -65.50 46.52
N ILE A 19 45.15 -65.44 45.49
CA ILE A 19 45.47 -65.97 44.16
C ILE A 19 46.19 -64.89 43.35
N PRO A 20 47.37 -65.17 42.76
CA PRO A 20 48.08 -64.19 41.95
C PRO A 20 47.25 -63.72 40.75
N GLU A 21 47.22 -62.41 40.50
CA GLU A 21 46.39 -61.80 39.45
C GLU A 21 46.70 -62.33 38.04
N ARG A 22 47.99 -62.50 37.72
CA ARG A 22 48.42 -63.09 36.44
C ARG A 22 47.88 -64.50 36.24
N PHE A 23 47.92 -65.32 37.28
CA PHE A 23 47.39 -66.69 37.24
C PHE A 23 45.87 -66.68 37.05
N LEU A 24 45.15 -65.84 37.81
CA LEU A 24 43.71 -65.70 37.69
C LEU A 24 43.28 -65.25 36.28
N ARG A 25 44.02 -64.32 35.67
CA ARG A 25 43.78 -63.87 34.30
C ARG A 25 43.97 -65.00 33.28
N CYS A 26 45.05 -65.78 33.38
CA CYS A 26 45.27 -66.94 32.51
C CYS A 26 44.15 -67.97 32.62
N ILE A 27 43.63 -68.21 33.84
CA ILE A 27 42.50 -69.11 34.05
C ILE A 27 41.21 -68.53 33.45
N LYS A 28 40.96 -67.23 33.60
CA LYS A 28 39.78 -66.54 33.05
C LYS A 28 39.74 -66.59 31.52
N GLU A 29 40.86 -66.34 30.88
CA GLU A 29 40.97 -66.11 29.43
C GLU A 29 41.33 -67.37 28.64
N GLY A 30 41.83 -68.42 29.29
CA GLY A 30 42.21 -69.67 28.62
C GLY A 30 41.00 -70.55 28.25
N SER A 31 40.97 -71.08 27.03
CA SER A 31 39.90 -71.98 26.55
C SER A 31 40.03 -73.40 27.12
N TRP A 32 39.57 -73.61 28.35
CA TRP A 32 39.63 -74.91 29.02
C TRP A 32 38.32 -75.34 29.68
N LEU A 33 37.29 -74.48 29.73
CA LEU A 33 35.99 -74.83 30.28
C LEU A 33 35.13 -75.49 29.20
N LYS A 34 34.60 -76.69 29.48
CA LYS A 34 33.74 -77.41 28.54
C LYS A 34 32.36 -76.76 28.53
N ILE A 35 31.88 -76.51 27.33
CA ILE A 35 30.64 -75.81 27.09
C ILE A 35 29.82 -76.55 26.04
N THR A 36 28.53 -76.26 26.01
CA THR A 36 27.59 -76.68 25.00
C THR A 36 27.05 -75.42 24.32
N VAL A 37 27.08 -75.40 22.99
CA VAL A 37 26.53 -74.33 22.13
C VAL A 37 25.60 -75.01 21.15
N ASN A 38 24.30 -74.68 21.18
CA ASN A 38 23.29 -75.25 20.28
C ASN A 38 23.38 -76.78 20.16
N GLY A 39 23.58 -77.47 21.29
CA GLY A 39 23.73 -78.92 21.36
C GLY A 39 25.13 -79.48 20.99
N CYS A 40 26.04 -78.65 20.48
CA CYS A 40 27.41 -79.04 20.16
C CYS A 40 28.37 -78.77 21.32
N SER A 41 29.21 -79.75 21.67
CA SER A 41 30.21 -79.59 22.72
C SER A 41 31.45 -78.84 22.22
N GLY A 42 31.98 -77.91 23.02
CA GLY A 42 33.19 -77.14 22.73
C GLY A 42 33.97 -76.77 23.98
N TRP A 43 35.04 -75.99 23.81
CA TRP A 43 35.84 -75.44 24.91
C TRP A 43 35.94 -73.93 24.76
N ARG A 44 35.63 -73.18 25.83
CA ARG A 44 35.70 -71.71 25.85
C ARG A 44 36.38 -71.20 27.12
N PRO A 45 36.84 -69.94 27.11
CA PRO A 45 37.29 -69.28 28.32
C PRO A 45 36.16 -69.17 29.35
N PRO A 46 36.42 -69.40 30.65
CA PRO A 46 35.47 -69.10 31.71
C PRO A 46 34.87 -67.69 31.59
N SER A 47 35.69 -66.68 31.26
CA SER A 47 35.25 -65.28 31.09
C SER A 47 34.32 -65.04 29.89
N GLN A 48 34.10 -66.05 29.05
CA GLN A 48 33.16 -66.02 27.93
C GLN A 48 32.05 -67.06 28.08
N SER A 49 31.99 -67.78 29.20
CA SER A 49 31.09 -68.91 29.42
C SER A 49 30.03 -68.60 30.47
N PHE A 50 28.88 -69.27 30.35
CA PHE A 50 27.70 -68.99 31.16
C PHE A 50 27.18 -70.24 31.87
N LEU A 51 26.71 -70.09 33.10
CA LEU A 51 26.02 -71.17 33.82
C LEU A 51 24.65 -70.67 34.28
N PHE A 52 23.62 -70.99 33.50
CA PHE A 52 22.23 -70.63 33.76
C PHE A 52 21.40 -71.80 34.28
N GLY A 53 20.27 -71.52 34.94
CA GLY A 53 19.26 -72.53 35.23
C GLY A 53 18.67 -73.12 33.95
N SER A 54 18.24 -74.39 33.99
CA SER A 54 17.78 -75.18 32.83
C SER A 54 16.67 -74.52 32.01
N SER A 55 15.79 -73.73 32.63
CA SER A 55 14.75 -72.99 31.93
C SER A 55 15.28 -71.78 31.14
N LEU A 56 16.35 -71.13 31.60
CA LEU A 56 16.89 -69.92 31.00
C LEU A 56 17.93 -70.24 29.92
N GLY A 57 18.75 -71.28 30.14
CA GLY A 57 19.74 -71.77 29.17
C GLY A 57 19.09 -72.26 27.87
N ASN A 58 17.98 -73.00 27.97
CA ASN A 58 17.25 -73.48 26.81
C ASN A 58 16.61 -72.35 25.99
N ILE A 59 16.18 -71.26 26.63
CA ILE A 59 15.60 -70.11 25.92
C ILE A 59 16.68 -69.35 25.13
N LEU A 60 17.88 -69.22 25.70
CA LEU A 60 19.01 -68.56 25.07
C LEU A 60 19.64 -69.38 23.93
N GLN A 61 19.52 -70.72 23.98
CA GLN A 61 20.00 -71.63 22.93
C GLN A 61 18.94 -71.94 21.85
N ASN A 62 17.64 -71.89 22.18
CA ASN A 62 16.55 -72.16 21.24
C ASN A 62 15.90 -70.88 20.67
N GLY A 63 16.20 -69.71 21.23
CA GLY A 63 15.77 -68.43 20.68
C GLY A 63 16.60 -68.08 19.44
N SER A 64 16.00 -67.35 18.50
CA SER A 64 16.64 -66.80 17.29
C SER A 64 17.68 -65.70 17.60
N VAL A 65 18.50 -65.92 18.62
CA VAL A 65 19.60 -65.06 19.05
C VAL A 65 20.80 -65.41 18.17
N PRO A 66 21.42 -64.45 17.46
CA PRO A 66 22.43 -64.68 16.44
C PRO A 66 23.81 -64.96 17.03
N VAL A 67 23.91 -65.08 18.37
CA VAL A 67 25.16 -65.27 19.08
C VAL A 67 25.07 -66.59 19.84
N ASP A 68 25.97 -67.49 19.49
CA ASP A 68 26.23 -68.73 20.22
C ASP A 68 26.58 -68.42 21.67
N ILE A 69 25.65 -68.67 22.60
CA ILE A 69 25.89 -68.49 24.04
C ILE A 69 26.47 -69.80 24.60
N PRO A 70 27.78 -69.83 24.96
CA PRO A 70 28.42 -71.04 25.44
C PRO A 70 28.02 -71.33 26.89
N LEU A 71 27.12 -72.30 27.06
CA LEU A 71 26.68 -72.76 28.38
C LEU A 71 27.65 -73.79 28.92
N VAL A 72 27.98 -73.76 30.21
CA VAL A 72 28.78 -74.80 30.85
C VAL A 72 28.09 -76.16 30.70
N ASP A 73 28.84 -77.16 30.25
CA ASP A 73 28.33 -78.50 29.95
C ASP A 73 28.05 -79.27 31.26
N GLU A 74 26.82 -79.14 31.76
CA GLU A 74 26.37 -79.85 32.97
C GLU A 74 26.32 -81.37 32.80
N ASN A 75 26.18 -81.88 31.56
CA ASN A 75 26.23 -83.32 31.30
C ASN A 75 27.66 -83.86 31.50
N PHE A 76 28.67 -83.05 31.18
CA PHE A 76 30.06 -83.41 31.39
C PHE A 76 30.55 -83.20 32.83
N TYR A 77 30.17 -82.09 33.48
CA TYR A 77 30.65 -81.76 34.83
C TYR A 77 29.74 -82.27 35.95
N GLY A 78 28.53 -82.69 35.63
CA GLY A 78 27.49 -83.07 36.57
C GLY A 78 26.81 -81.86 37.23
N VAL A 79 25.56 -82.05 37.66
CA VAL A 79 24.72 -80.99 38.28
C VAL A 79 25.37 -80.34 39.51
N LYS A 80 26.27 -81.07 40.20
CA LYS A 80 27.06 -80.58 41.34
C LYS A 80 27.97 -79.40 41.01
N VAL A 81 28.26 -79.14 39.72
CA VAL A 81 29.02 -77.94 39.31
C VAL A 81 28.37 -76.64 39.81
N ARG A 82 27.04 -76.64 39.97
CA ARG A 82 26.28 -75.51 40.53
C ARG A 82 26.61 -75.18 41.98
N GLU A 83 27.13 -76.15 42.75
CA GLU A 83 27.56 -75.93 44.14
C GLU A 83 28.83 -75.06 44.24
N TYR A 84 29.53 -74.83 43.13
CA TYR A 84 30.77 -74.04 43.05
C TYR A 84 30.53 -72.64 42.46
N LYS A 85 29.32 -72.09 42.62
CA LYS A 85 28.92 -70.81 42.02
C LYS A 85 29.92 -69.68 42.29
N GLU A 86 30.36 -69.52 43.53
CA GLU A 86 31.28 -68.43 43.92
C GLU A 86 32.68 -68.60 43.32
N GLU A 87 33.17 -69.84 43.23
CA GLU A 87 34.45 -70.18 42.61
C GLU A 87 34.40 -69.97 41.10
N LEU A 88 33.31 -70.40 40.46
CA LEU A 88 33.04 -70.21 39.04
C LEU A 88 32.95 -68.71 38.70
N LYS A 89 32.25 -67.91 39.53
CA LYS A 89 32.20 -66.45 39.38
C LYS A 89 33.59 -65.82 39.53
N THR A 90 34.39 -66.31 40.48
CA THR A 90 35.78 -65.86 40.70
C THR A 90 36.65 -66.07 39.46
N ILE A 91 36.51 -67.22 38.79
CA ILE A 91 37.24 -67.53 37.55
C ILE A 91 36.58 -66.96 36.29
N GLY A 92 35.53 -66.15 36.41
CA GLY A 92 34.94 -65.38 35.30
C GLY A 92 33.71 -65.99 34.63
N VAL A 93 33.21 -67.15 35.09
CA VAL A 93 31.93 -67.68 34.58
C VAL A 93 30.81 -66.73 34.96
N MET A 94 30.00 -66.38 33.97
CA MET A 94 28.88 -65.46 34.12
C MET A 94 27.61 -66.21 34.53
N PHE A 95 26.82 -65.57 35.38
CA PHE A 95 25.61 -66.15 35.98
C PHE A 95 24.39 -65.25 35.78
N GLU A 96 24.62 -63.96 35.56
CA GLU A 96 23.55 -62.98 35.43
C GLU A 96 23.22 -62.76 33.96
N TYR A 97 21.93 -62.64 33.68
CA TYR A 97 21.44 -62.46 32.33
C TYR A 97 21.96 -61.14 31.71
N GLY A 98 22.10 -60.07 32.52
CA GLY A 98 22.70 -58.82 32.08
C GLY A 98 24.16 -58.96 31.61
N GLU A 99 24.91 -59.95 32.10
CA GLU A 99 26.28 -60.25 31.64
C GLU A 99 26.26 -60.90 30.25
N ALA A 100 25.30 -61.78 29.98
CA ALA A 100 25.11 -62.35 28.63
C ALA A 100 24.72 -61.29 27.62
N CYS A 101 23.77 -60.41 27.95
CA CYS A 101 23.41 -59.29 27.08
C CYS A 101 24.58 -58.35 26.82
N ALA A 102 25.41 -58.07 27.84
CA ALA A 102 26.60 -57.25 27.65
C ALA A 102 27.61 -57.90 26.69
N LEU A 103 27.79 -59.22 26.77
CA LEU A 103 28.68 -59.97 25.87
C LEU A 103 28.13 -60.02 24.44
N ILE A 104 26.84 -60.31 24.28
CA ILE A 104 26.14 -60.30 22.99
C ILE A 104 26.22 -58.91 22.36
N GLY A 105 25.93 -57.86 23.14
CA GLY A 105 26.05 -56.46 22.71
C GLY A 105 27.48 -56.14 22.26
N LYS A 106 28.49 -56.50 23.05
CA LYS A 106 29.90 -56.29 22.69
C LYS A 106 30.29 -57.02 21.40
N HIS A 107 29.82 -58.25 21.20
CA HIS A 107 30.10 -59.04 20.00
C HIS A 107 29.45 -58.42 18.75
N LEU A 108 28.16 -58.10 18.83
CA LEU A 108 27.43 -57.42 17.75
C LEU A 108 28.04 -56.06 17.42
N MET A 109 28.49 -55.31 18.43
CA MET A 109 29.19 -54.04 18.23
C MET A 109 30.56 -54.21 17.58
N SER A 110 31.27 -55.30 17.87
CA SER A 110 32.50 -55.64 17.15
C SER A 110 32.21 -55.91 15.67
N LEU A 111 31.14 -56.63 15.35
CA LEU A 111 30.74 -56.94 13.97
C LEU A 111 30.32 -55.67 13.21
N ALA A 112 29.54 -54.79 13.85
CA ALA A 112 29.14 -53.51 13.30
C ALA A 112 30.33 -52.53 13.10
N GLY A 113 31.44 -52.73 13.84
CA GLY A 113 32.67 -51.94 13.68
C GLY A 113 33.55 -52.38 12.52
N THR A 114 33.41 -53.62 12.04
CA THR A 114 34.22 -54.20 10.95
C THR A 114 33.45 -54.35 9.63
N SER A 115 32.11 -54.37 9.67
CA SER A 115 31.22 -54.57 8.53
C SER A 115 29.81 -54.05 8.81
N TYR A 116 28.97 -53.89 7.77
CA TYR A 116 27.54 -53.59 7.95
C TYR A 116 26.77 -54.84 8.43
N LEU A 117 25.79 -54.66 9.32
CA LEU A 117 24.92 -55.76 9.76
C LEU A 117 23.97 -56.20 8.64
N THR A 118 23.73 -57.51 8.54
CA THR A 118 22.74 -58.05 7.59
C THR A 118 21.31 -57.83 8.10
N SER A 119 20.32 -57.99 7.22
CA SER A 119 18.90 -57.93 7.62
C SER A 119 18.58 -58.92 8.76
N HIS A 120 19.09 -60.14 8.65
CA HIS A 120 18.94 -61.17 9.68
C HIS A 120 19.55 -60.76 11.03
N ASP A 121 20.76 -60.19 11.03
CA ASP A 121 21.42 -59.74 12.27
C ASP A 121 20.60 -58.67 13.00
N VAL A 122 20.01 -57.73 12.24
CA VAL A 122 19.15 -56.67 12.78
C VAL A 122 17.86 -57.25 13.35
N LEU A 123 17.16 -58.12 12.63
CA LEU A 123 15.94 -58.77 13.12
C LEU A 123 16.23 -59.59 14.38
N SER A 124 17.38 -60.26 14.43
CA SER A 124 17.86 -60.95 15.61
C SER A 124 18.13 -60.01 16.79
N ILE A 125 18.71 -58.82 16.58
CA ILE A 125 18.86 -57.79 17.62
C ILE A 125 17.49 -57.37 18.16
N LEU A 126 16.53 -57.12 17.29
CA LEU A 126 15.18 -56.71 17.68
C LEU A 126 14.46 -57.82 18.46
N ASN A 127 14.64 -59.08 18.06
CA ASN A 127 14.14 -60.24 18.80
C ASN A 127 14.74 -60.34 20.21
N ILE A 128 16.05 -60.08 20.38
CA ILE A 128 16.66 -60.00 21.70
C ILE A 128 15.97 -58.90 22.51
N ILE A 129 15.87 -57.67 21.99
CA ILE A 129 15.25 -56.55 22.71
C ILE A 129 13.79 -56.87 23.08
N GLN A 130 13.04 -57.48 22.17
CA GLN A 130 11.67 -57.91 22.42
C GLN A 130 11.60 -58.91 23.57
N PHE A 131 12.51 -59.88 23.57
CA PHE A 131 12.62 -60.84 24.65
C PHE A 131 12.97 -60.17 25.99
N LEU A 132 13.95 -59.25 26.00
CA LEU A 132 14.34 -58.47 27.18
C LEU A 132 13.15 -57.74 27.79
N ARG A 133 12.41 -57.03 26.93
CA ARG A 133 11.22 -56.27 27.29
C ARG A 133 10.13 -57.17 27.86
N LYS A 134 9.76 -58.24 27.14
CA LYS A 134 8.70 -59.19 27.56
C LYS A 134 9.02 -59.93 28.86
N LYS A 135 10.31 -60.11 29.19
CA LYS A 135 10.76 -60.75 30.43
C LYS A 135 11.13 -59.78 31.55
N LEU A 136 10.96 -58.46 31.33
CA LEU A 136 11.30 -57.41 32.30
C LEU A 136 12.76 -57.47 32.77
N LEU A 137 13.67 -57.85 31.87
CA LEU A 137 15.10 -57.96 32.16
C LEU A 137 15.80 -56.61 31.88
N PRO A 138 16.89 -56.25 32.58
CA PRO A 138 17.60 -55.00 32.34
C PRO A 138 18.13 -54.91 30.90
N TRP A 139 17.66 -53.91 30.14
CA TRP A 139 18.01 -53.71 28.73
C TRP A 139 18.79 -52.41 28.49
N ASP A 140 18.87 -51.50 29.46
CA ASP A 140 19.48 -50.16 29.31
C ASP A 140 20.93 -50.21 28.84
N LYS A 141 21.75 -51.07 29.47
CA LYS A 141 23.17 -51.22 29.11
C LYS A 141 23.35 -51.76 27.69
N PHE A 142 22.47 -52.67 27.28
CA PHE A 142 22.49 -53.23 25.93
C PHE A 142 22.11 -52.16 24.91
N ILE A 143 20.97 -51.50 25.11
CA ILE A 143 20.47 -50.45 24.21
C ILE A 143 21.46 -49.27 24.12
N HIS A 144 22.01 -48.80 25.23
CA HIS A 144 22.97 -47.69 25.23
C HIS A 144 24.25 -48.01 24.44
N GLY A 145 24.67 -49.29 24.42
CA GLY A 145 25.84 -49.70 23.64
C GLY A 145 25.63 -49.67 22.13
N ILE A 146 24.38 -49.76 21.67
CA ILE A 146 24.05 -50.00 20.26
C ILE A 146 23.27 -48.87 19.60
N LYS A 147 22.51 -48.07 20.36
CA LYS A 147 21.54 -47.12 19.80
C LYS A 147 22.13 -45.94 19.04
N ASP A 148 23.37 -45.55 19.33
CA ASP A 148 24.05 -44.38 18.74
C ASP A 148 24.96 -44.78 17.55
N ARG A 149 24.99 -46.06 17.19
CA ARG A 149 25.87 -46.63 16.17
C ARG A 149 25.15 -46.75 14.83
N ARG A 150 25.87 -46.58 13.73
CA ARG A 150 25.32 -46.57 12.36
C ARG A 150 25.16 -47.96 11.75
N TRP A 151 24.22 -48.75 12.26
CA TRP A 151 23.97 -50.12 11.76
C TRP A 151 22.59 -50.32 11.15
N LEU A 152 21.65 -49.38 11.32
CA LEU A 152 20.29 -49.49 10.80
C LEU A 152 20.25 -48.95 9.37
N ARG A 153 19.81 -49.75 8.41
CA ARG A 153 19.68 -49.33 7.01
C ARG A 153 18.42 -48.49 6.82
N THR A 154 18.59 -47.36 6.16
CA THR A 154 17.51 -46.40 5.89
C THR A 154 17.57 -45.96 4.43
N SER A 155 16.56 -45.22 3.98
CA SER A 155 16.54 -44.48 2.70
C SER A 155 17.77 -43.58 2.51
N CYS A 156 18.42 -43.17 3.61
CA CYS A 156 19.61 -42.32 3.63
C CYS A 156 20.90 -43.09 3.94
N GLY A 157 20.93 -44.40 3.64
CA GLY A 157 22.04 -45.30 3.95
C GLY A 157 22.02 -45.81 5.39
N TYR A 158 23.15 -46.30 5.88
CA TYR A 158 23.27 -46.80 7.26
C TYR A 158 23.34 -45.65 8.28
N LYS A 159 22.37 -45.62 9.19
CA LYS A 159 22.16 -44.59 10.20
C LYS A 159 22.05 -45.18 11.59
N SER A 160 22.12 -44.29 12.56
CA SER A 160 21.83 -44.59 13.96
C SER A 160 20.34 -44.88 14.14
N PRO A 161 19.92 -45.88 14.93
CA PRO A 161 18.52 -46.02 15.32
C PRO A 161 17.92 -44.71 15.87
N VAL A 162 18.69 -43.99 16.70
CA VAL A 162 18.32 -42.66 17.18
C VAL A 162 18.17 -41.69 15.99
N GLY A 163 16.96 -41.15 15.83
CA GLY A 163 16.61 -40.20 14.76
C GLY A 163 16.27 -40.84 13.41
N SER A 164 16.33 -42.17 13.30
CA SER A 164 15.72 -42.90 12.18
C SER A 164 14.21 -43.00 12.37
N VAL A 165 13.45 -43.18 11.29
CA VAL A 165 11.99 -43.15 11.31
C VAL A 165 11.39 -44.44 10.77
N LEU A 166 10.44 -45.02 11.49
CA LEU A 166 9.57 -46.05 10.93
C LEU A 166 8.45 -45.37 10.16
N PHE A 167 8.46 -45.51 8.83
CA PHE A 167 7.46 -44.86 7.97
C PHE A 167 6.04 -45.33 8.28
N ASP A 168 5.12 -44.38 8.40
CA ASP A 168 3.68 -44.58 8.38
C ASP A 168 2.99 -43.44 7.60
N SER A 169 1.67 -43.49 7.46
CA SER A 169 0.90 -42.53 6.66
C SER A 169 1.01 -41.08 7.14
N GLU A 170 1.33 -40.83 8.42
CA GLU A 170 1.50 -39.48 8.95
C GLU A 170 2.75 -38.79 8.36
N TRP A 171 3.74 -39.57 7.93
CA TRP A 171 4.98 -39.07 7.32
C TRP A 171 4.86 -38.78 5.82
N GLN A 172 3.74 -39.09 5.18
CA GLN A 172 3.56 -38.92 3.73
C GLN A 172 3.74 -37.47 3.27
N THR A 173 3.30 -36.50 4.06
CA THR A 173 3.47 -35.08 3.73
C THR A 173 4.90 -34.62 3.99
N ALA A 174 5.51 -35.07 5.10
CA ALA A 174 6.88 -34.74 5.45
C ALA A 174 7.91 -35.28 4.45
N SER A 175 7.68 -36.47 3.89
CA SER A 175 8.58 -37.10 2.91
C SER A 175 8.63 -36.33 1.57
N GLN A 176 7.64 -35.48 1.28
CA GLN A 176 7.69 -34.60 0.11
C GLN A 176 8.74 -33.50 0.27
N ILE A 177 8.94 -33.00 1.49
CA ILE A 177 9.77 -31.82 1.78
C ILE A 177 11.12 -32.15 2.44
N ALA A 178 11.28 -33.33 3.03
CA ALA A 178 12.49 -33.74 3.74
C ALA A 178 12.95 -35.15 3.36
N ASP A 179 14.26 -35.33 3.26
CA ASP A 179 14.95 -36.62 3.08
C ASP A 179 15.12 -37.30 4.44
N VAL A 180 13.99 -37.61 5.08
CA VAL A 180 13.95 -38.26 6.39
C VAL A 180 14.54 -39.68 6.28
N PRO A 181 15.38 -40.12 7.25
CA PRO A 181 15.98 -41.46 7.26
C PRO A 181 14.94 -42.53 7.63
N PHE A 182 14.06 -42.86 6.69
CA PHE A 182 13.07 -43.93 6.84
C PHE A 182 13.74 -45.30 6.80
N ILE A 183 13.36 -46.19 7.71
CA ILE A 183 13.81 -47.59 7.71
C ILE A 183 13.50 -48.23 6.36
N ASP A 184 14.49 -48.90 5.78
CA ASP A 184 14.40 -49.55 4.47
C ASP A 184 13.55 -50.84 4.57
N GLN A 185 12.23 -50.70 4.46
CA GLN A 185 11.29 -51.81 4.58
C GLN A 185 11.45 -52.82 3.43
N ASP A 186 11.90 -52.39 2.25
CA ASP A 186 12.17 -53.29 1.13
C ASP A 186 13.36 -54.23 1.44
N TYR A 187 14.35 -53.74 2.18
CA TYR A 187 15.49 -54.53 2.63
C TYR A 187 15.17 -55.45 3.82
N TYR A 188 14.38 -54.99 4.79
CA TYR A 188 14.09 -55.74 6.01
C TYR A 188 12.83 -56.62 5.91
N GLY A 189 11.95 -56.36 4.95
CA GLY A 189 10.64 -57.00 4.83
C GLY A 189 9.64 -56.51 5.89
N GLU A 190 8.38 -56.96 5.78
CA GLU A 190 7.29 -56.59 6.70
C GLU A 190 7.55 -57.07 8.15
N GLU A 191 8.46 -58.03 8.34
CA GLU A 191 8.84 -58.54 9.67
C GLU A 191 9.34 -57.43 10.61
N ILE A 192 10.02 -56.40 10.08
CA ILE A 192 10.52 -55.29 10.91
C ILE A 192 9.39 -54.50 11.58
N LEU A 193 8.18 -54.51 11.00
CA LEU A 193 7.01 -53.82 11.53
C LEU A 193 6.50 -54.47 12.82
N LEU A 194 6.79 -55.75 13.05
CA LEU A 194 6.44 -56.48 14.28
C LEU A 194 7.25 -56.01 15.49
N PHE A 195 8.32 -55.25 15.28
CA PHE A 195 9.24 -54.77 16.31
C PHE A 195 9.07 -53.28 16.63
N ARG A 196 7.87 -52.72 16.40
CA ARG A 196 7.59 -51.28 16.60
C ARG A 196 8.00 -50.79 17.99
N GLU A 197 7.68 -51.53 19.05
CA GLU A 197 8.00 -51.16 20.43
C GLU A 197 9.51 -51.23 20.69
N GLU A 198 10.19 -52.24 20.14
CA GLU A 198 11.64 -52.40 20.28
C GLU A 198 12.43 -51.33 19.52
N LEU A 199 11.96 -50.95 18.35
CA LEU A 199 12.52 -49.84 17.57
C LEU A 199 12.39 -48.52 18.34
N GLN A 200 11.22 -48.26 18.95
CA GLN A 200 11.04 -47.09 19.83
C GLN A 200 12.02 -47.08 21.01
N LEU A 201 12.28 -48.24 21.65
CA LEU A 201 13.26 -48.35 22.73
C LEU A 201 14.70 -48.00 22.28
N LEU A 202 15.01 -48.22 21.01
CA LEU A 202 16.29 -47.83 20.40
C LEU A 202 16.36 -46.34 20.01
N GLY A 203 15.27 -45.59 20.13
CA GLY A 203 15.18 -44.20 19.72
C GLY A 203 14.76 -43.97 18.27
N VAL A 204 14.24 -45.01 17.60
CA VAL A 204 13.55 -44.84 16.31
C VAL A 204 12.24 -44.11 16.56
N ILE A 205 11.98 -43.10 15.75
CA ILE A 205 10.75 -42.31 15.81
C ILE A 205 9.65 -43.07 15.08
N VAL A 206 8.50 -43.15 15.72
CA VAL A 206 7.34 -43.90 15.24
C VAL A 206 6.13 -42.99 15.39
N GLY A 207 5.41 -42.74 14.29
CA GLY A 207 4.44 -41.64 14.20
C GLY A 207 5.12 -40.29 13.98
N PHE A 208 4.36 -39.28 13.53
CA PHE A 208 4.91 -37.95 13.30
C PHE A 208 5.01 -37.14 14.60
N SER A 209 3.97 -37.19 15.44
CA SER A 209 3.90 -36.66 16.83
C SER A 209 4.71 -35.37 17.11
N GLY A 210 4.70 -34.40 16.20
CA GLY A 210 5.39 -33.11 16.40
C GLY A 210 6.89 -33.11 16.10
N SER A 211 7.38 -34.06 15.29
CA SER A 211 8.78 -34.21 14.87
C SER A 211 9.26 -33.14 13.86
N HIS A 212 8.80 -31.90 14.00
CA HIS A 212 9.09 -30.79 13.09
C HIS A 212 10.59 -30.51 12.96
N GLN A 213 11.36 -30.64 14.06
CA GLN A 213 12.80 -30.43 14.02
C GLN A 213 13.51 -31.42 13.09
N LEU A 214 13.07 -32.69 13.07
CA LEU A 214 13.63 -33.71 12.18
C LEU A 214 13.41 -33.36 10.70
N VAL A 215 12.25 -32.79 10.38
CA VAL A 215 11.93 -32.32 9.02
C VAL A 215 12.85 -31.17 8.63
N ILE A 216 13.08 -30.20 9.51
CA ILE A 216 13.96 -29.05 9.26
C ILE A 216 15.43 -29.48 9.08
N ASP A 217 15.88 -30.43 9.90
CA ASP A 217 17.25 -30.93 9.84
C ASP A 217 17.54 -31.67 8.54
N ASN A 218 16.54 -32.40 8.02
CA ASN A 218 16.63 -33.19 6.79
C ASN A 218 15.91 -32.55 5.60
N LEU A 219 15.70 -31.23 5.59
CA LEU A 219 15.03 -30.54 4.50
C LEU A 219 15.72 -30.80 3.15
N LYS A 220 14.94 -31.11 2.11
CA LYS A 220 15.45 -31.29 0.75
C LYS A 220 16.10 -30.02 0.22
N SER A 221 16.93 -30.17 -0.82
CA SER A 221 17.51 -29.00 -1.49
C SER A 221 16.41 -28.11 -2.10
N PRO A 222 16.61 -26.78 -2.17
CA PRO A 222 15.63 -25.82 -2.68
C PRO A 222 15.05 -26.16 -4.07
N SER A 223 15.82 -26.86 -4.91
CA SER A 223 15.40 -27.34 -6.24
C SER A 223 14.21 -28.31 -6.21
N TYR A 224 14.06 -29.09 -5.14
CA TYR A 224 12.95 -30.05 -4.98
C TYR A 224 11.75 -29.44 -4.23
N LEU A 225 11.89 -28.22 -3.70
CA LEU A 225 10.85 -27.53 -2.95
C LEU A 225 9.99 -26.62 -3.83
N THR A 226 9.96 -26.87 -5.14
CA THR A 226 9.13 -26.15 -6.10
C THR A 226 7.80 -26.86 -6.31
N SER A 227 6.72 -26.11 -6.48
CA SER A 227 5.40 -26.68 -6.82
C SER A 227 4.86 -27.70 -5.80
N LEU A 228 5.00 -27.39 -4.51
CA LEU A 228 4.56 -28.25 -3.41
C LEU A 228 3.03 -28.33 -3.28
N THR A 229 2.53 -29.43 -2.69
CA THR A 229 1.10 -29.56 -2.38
C THR A 229 0.68 -28.60 -1.25
N ALA A 230 -0.63 -28.42 -1.08
CA ALA A 230 -1.17 -27.59 -0.03
C ALA A 230 -0.75 -28.08 1.36
N GLU A 231 -0.83 -29.39 1.60
CA GLU A 231 -0.47 -30.05 2.85
C GLU A 231 1.01 -29.88 3.18
N ALA A 232 1.88 -30.00 2.17
CA ALA A 232 3.32 -29.82 2.33
C ALA A 232 3.68 -28.38 2.77
N ILE A 233 3.04 -27.37 2.18
CA ILE A 233 3.22 -25.98 2.60
C ILE A 233 2.64 -25.73 3.99
N LEU A 234 1.47 -26.27 4.32
CA LEU A 234 0.90 -26.13 5.66
C LEU A 234 1.81 -26.78 6.72
N LEU A 235 2.43 -27.93 6.42
CA LEU A 235 3.42 -28.56 7.28
C LEU A 235 4.68 -27.70 7.45
N ILE A 236 5.19 -27.10 6.37
CA ILE A 236 6.31 -26.14 6.44
C ILE A 236 5.96 -24.96 7.35
N LEU A 237 4.76 -24.41 7.22
CA LEU A 237 4.30 -23.30 8.06
C LEU A 237 4.15 -23.73 9.52
N GLU A 238 3.70 -24.96 9.79
CA GLU A 238 3.65 -25.50 11.14
C GLU A 238 5.06 -25.72 11.72
N CYS A 239 6.01 -26.18 10.90
CA CYS A 239 7.43 -26.26 11.31
C CYS A 239 7.99 -24.89 11.70
N LEU A 240 7.65 -23.82 10.96
CA LEU A 240 8.05 -22.44 11.28
C LEU A 240 7.42 -21.94 12.57
N ARG A 241 6.23 -22.42 12.94
CA ARG A 241 5.55 -22.04 14.20
C ARG A 241 6.24 -22.62 15.43
N HIS A 242 6.80 -23.83 15.32
CA HIS A 242 7.29 -24.61 16.47
C HIS A 242 8.81 -24.64 16.65
N SER A 243 9.61 -24.13 15.71
CA SER A 243 11.07 -24.25 15.75
C SER A 243 11.79 -22.94 16.05
N GLU A 244 12.73 -23.00 17.01
CA GLU A 244 13.71 -21.95 17.27
C GLU A 244 14.71 -21.75 16.09
N PHE A 245 14.83 -22.73 15.18
CA PHE A 245 15.79 -22.75 14.06
C PHE A 245 15.14 -22.44 12.69
N SER A 246 14.11 -21.60 12.71
CA SER A 246 13.33 -21.19 11.52
C SER A 246 14.18 -20.57 10.40
N ASP A 247 15.35 -20.00 10.68
CA ASP A 247 16.22 -19.35 9.68
C ASP A 247 16.69 -20.29 8.57
N LYS A 248 17.03 -21.56 8.89
CA LYS A 248 17.47 -22.53 7.88
C LYS A 248 16.36 -22.79 6.86
N LEU A 249 15.14 -22.97 7.34
CA LEU A 249 13.95 -23.24 6.53
C LEU A 249 13.56 -22.01 5.71
N VAL A 250 13.53 -20.82 6.32
CA VAL A 250 13.24 -19.56 5.64
C VAL A 250 14.24 -19.29 4.52
N ASN A 251 15.54 -19.45 4.79
CA ASN A 251 16.60 -19.23 3.81
C ASN A 251 16.51 -20.21 2.63
N ALA A 252 16.16 -21.47 2.88
CA ALA A 252 15.94 -22.45 1.82
C ALA A 252 14.75 -22.08 0.92
N LEU A 253 13.71 -21.45 1.48
CA LEU A 253 12.45 -21.18 0.77
C LEU A 253 12.36 -19.78 0.14
N LYS A 254 13.17 -18.82 0.60
CA LYS A 254 13.07 -17.40 0.23
C LYS A 254 13.05 -17.13 -1.29
N GLY A 255 13.81 -17.92 -2.05
CA GLY A 255 13.88 -17.83 -3.52
C GLY A 255 13.15 -18.95 -4.28
N THR A 256 12.59 -19.93 -3.58
CA THR A 256 11.95 -21.09 -4.24
C THR A 256 10.52 -20.76 -4.64
N LYS A 257 10.12 -21.16 -5.85
CA LYS A 257 8.72 -21.03 -6.32
C LYS A 257 7.82 -22.09 -5.69
N CYS A 258 7.59 -21.96 -4.38
CA CYS A 258 6.87 -22.96 -3.58
C CYS A 258 5.40 -22.57 -3.31
N LEU A 259 5.06 -21.28 -3.35
CA LEU A 259 3.70 -20.82 -3.06
C LEU A 259 2.85 -20.73 -4.33
N LYS A 260 1.69 -21.41 -4.32
CA LYS A 260 0.67 -21.35 -5.36
C LYS A 260 -0.10 -20.04 -5.25
N THR A 261 -0.19 -19.34 -6.37
CA THR A 261 -0.93 -18.09 -6.51
C THR A 261 -1.90 -18.16 -7.69
N ASN A 262 -2.72 -17.13 -7.86
CA ASN A 262 -3.49 -16.89 -9.09
C ASN A 262 -2.61 -16.72 -10.35
N MET A 263 -1.29 -16.54 -10.19
CA MET A 263 -0.30 -16.40 -11.27
C MET A 263 0.71 -17.57 -11.31
N GLY A 264 0.29 -18.76 -10.90
CA GLY A 264 1.13 -19.96 -10.82
C GLY A 264 1.97 -20.01 -9.53
N PHE A 265 3.04 -20.82 -9.53
CA PHE A 265 3.93 -20.93 -8.37
C PHE A 265 4.97 -19.80 -8.36
N LYS A 266 5.10 -19.14 -7.20
CA LYS A 266 5.93 -17.94 -7.00
C LYS A 266 6.76 -18.03 -5.73
N ALA A 267 7.85 -17.26 -5.68
CA ALA A 267 8.66 -17.17 -4.49
C ALA A 267 7.88 -16.42 -3.40
N PRO A 268 8.04 -16.76 -2.10
CA PRO A 268 7.28 -16.11 -1.03
C PRO A 268 7.35 -14.60 -1.05
N GLY A 269 8.53 -14.02 -1.34
CA GLY A 269 8.72 -12.57 -1.44
C GLY A 269 7.93 -11.86 -2.55
N GLU A 270 7.39 -12.61 -3.52
CA GLU A 270 6.55 -12.09 -4.61
C GLU A 270 5.05 -12.23 -4.30
N CYS A 271 4.69 -12.94 -3.23
CA CYS A 271 3.32 -13.34 -2.94
C CYS A 271 2.62 -12.35 -1.99
N TYR A 272 1.32 -12.18 -2.21
CA TYR A 272 0.45 -11.34 -1.40
C TYR A 272 -0.65 -12.20 -0.79
N LEU A 273 -0.84 -12.09 0.53
CA LEU A 273 -2.02 -12.68 1.16
C LEU A 273 -3.21 -11.75 0.92
N PHE A 274 -4.31 -12.30 0.41
CA PHE A 274 -5.52 -11.51 0.19
C PHE A 274 -6.20 -11.24 1.54
N ASP A 275 -6.46 -9.97 1.81
CA ASP A 275 -7.22 -9.53 2.99
C ASP A 275 -8.59 -8.99 2.54
N PRO A 276 -9.72 -9.44 3.13
CA PRO A 276 -11.04 -8.96 2.74
C PRO A 276 -11.26 -7.45 2.90
N GLU A 277 -10.55 -6.79 3.82
CA GLU A 277 -10.78 -5.37 4.12
C GLU A 277 -10.12 -4.43 3.10
N TRP A 278 -8.97 -4.83 2.54
CA TRP A 278 -8.18 -3.96 1.67
C TRP A 278 -7.61 -4.63 0.43
N GLY A 279 -7.68 -5.96 0.33
CA GLY A 279 -7.13 -6.75 -0.76
C GLY A 279 -7.74 -6.47 -2.13
N CYS A 280 -8.91 -5.82 -2.19
CA CYS A 280 -9.51 -5.34 -3.43
C CYS A 280 -8.56 -4.43 -4.24
N ILE A 281 -7.68 -3.67 -3.57
CA ILE A 281 -6.70 -2.81 -4.25
C ILE A 281 -5.70 -3.61 -5.09
N LEU A 282 -5.33 -4.81 -4.65
CA LEU A 282 -4.38 -5.68 -5.36
C LEU A 282 -4.99 -6.30 -6.62
N GLN A 283 -6.31 -6.26 -6.75
CA GLN A 283 -7.03 -6.77 -7.92
C GLN A 283 -7.17 -5.72 -9.04
N VAL A 284 -6.85 -4.45 -8.76
CA VAL A 284 -6.93 -3.36 -9.75
C VAL A 284 -6.05 -3.62 -10.96
N PHE A 285 -4.86 -4.19 -10.76
CA PHE A 285 -3.93 -4.50 -11.83
C PHE A 285 -3.64 -6.00 -11.93
N PRO A 286 -3.61 -6.57 -13.15
CA PRO A 286 -3.02 -7.89 -13.33
C PRO A 286 -1.51 -7.77 -13.05
N GLY A 287 -1.01 -8.54 -12.09
CA GLY A 287 0.41 -8.50 -11.72
C GLY A 287 0.74 -8.70 -10.26
N PHE A 288 -0.26 -8.75 -9.36
CA PHE A 288 -0.07 -9.12 -7.96
C PHE A 288 -0.34 -10.61 -7.76
N PRO A 289 0.67 -11.44 -7.45
CA PRO A 289 0.48 -12.86 -7.16
C PRO A 289 -0.24 -13.06 -5.82
N LEU A 290 -1.56 -13.22 -5.88
CA LEU A 290 -2.39 -13.47 -4.70
C LEU A 290 -2.32 -14.95 -4.33
N ILE A 291 -2.02 -15.25 -3.06
CA ILE A 291 -1.99 -16.62 -2.53
C ILE A 291 -3.35 -17.28 -2.77
N ASP A 292 -3.31 -18.49 -3.34
CA ASP A 292 -4.50 -19.19 -3.81
C ASP A 292 -5.25 -19.86 -2.66
N HIS A 293 -6.23 -19.15 -2.08
CA HIS A 293 -7.06 -19.67 -1.01
C HIS A 293 -7.88 -20.91 -1.39
N LYS A 294 -8.19 -21.11 -2.69
CA LYS A 294 -8.91 -22.32 -3.13
C LYS A 294 -7.98 -23.54 -3.09
N PHE A 295 -6.70 -23.33 -3.39
CA PHE A 295 -5.69 -24.38 -3.31
C PHE A 295 -5.34 -24.74 -1.87
N TYR A 296 -5.13 -23.75 -1.00
CA TYR A 296 -4.70 -24.00 0.40
C TYR A 296 -5.84 -24.17 1.41
N GLY A 297 -7.08 -23.88 1.02
CA GLY A 297 -8.22 -23.80 1.94
C GLY A 297 -8.14 -22.62 2.92
N GLY A 298 -9.06 -22.59 3.88
CA GLY A 298 -9.16 -21.50 4.88
C GLY A 298 -8.01 -21.45 5.89
N ASN A 299 -7.27 -22.56 6.05
CA ASN A 299 -6.23 -22.69 7.08
C ASN A 299 -5.02 -21.79 6.86
N ILE A 300 -4.73 -21.41 5.60
CA ILE A 300 -3.58 -20.57 5.26
C ILE A 300 -3.62 -19.20 5.97
N SER A 301 -4.82 -18.70 6.25
CA SER A 301 -5.05 -17.44 6.96
C SER A 301 -4.58 -17.49 8.42
N ASN A 302 -4.42 -18.68 9.01
CA ASN A 302 -3.92 -18.85 10.38
C ASN A 302 -2.39 -18.73 10.48
N TYR A 303 -1.70 -18.62 9.36
CA TYR A 303 -0.23 -18.60 9.27
C TYR A 303 0.34 -17.26 8.80
N LYS A 304 -0.36 -16.14 9.05
CA LYS A 304 0.09 -14.79 8.64
C LYS A 304 1.53 -14.52 9.09
N ALA A 305 1.87 -14.83 10.35
CA ALA A 305 3.21 -14.60 10.89
C ALA A 305 4.29 -15.40 10.14
N GLN A 306 4.04 -16.68 9.88
CA GLN A 306 4.97 -17.56 9.18
C GLN A 306 5.13 -17.18 7.71
N LEU A 307 4.02 -16.81 7.04
CA LEU A 307 4.06 -16.28 5.68
C LEU A 307 4.88 -14.99 5.59
N LYS A 308 4.72 -14.07 6.56
CA LYS A 308 5.53 -12.87 6.67
C LYS A 308 7.01 -13.20 6.87
N GLN A 309 7.31 -14.19 7.71
CA GLN A 309 8.68 -14.63 7.96
C GLN A 309 9.36 -15.17 6.69
N MET A 310 8.60 -15.88 5.85
CA MET A 310 9.07 -16.34 4.53
C MET A 310 9.25 -15.19 3.53
N GLY A 311 8.69 -14.01 3.80
CA GLY A 311 8.80 -12.80 2.98
C GLY A 311 7.51 -12.40 2.26
N ALA A 312 6.40 -13.13 2.43
CA ALA A 312 5.14 -12.77 1.80
C ALA A 312 4.58 -11.45 2.34
N VAL A 313 3.97 -10.68 1.46
CA VAL A 313 3.36 -9.40 1.80
C VAL A 313 1.97 -9.66 2.40
N ILE A 314 1.87 -9.48 3.72
CA ILE A 314 0.63 -9.76 4.47
C ILE A 314 -0.07 -8.52 5.00
N ASN A 315 0.58 -7.35 4.97
CA ASN A 315 0.07 -6.13 5.57
C ASN A 315 -0.21 -5.05 4.52
N TYR A 316 -1.12 -4.14 4.89
CA TYR A 316 -1.60 -3.08 4.01
C TYR A 316 -0.51 -2.10 3.59
N GLU A 317 0.42 -1.72 4.48
CA GLU A 317 1.44 -0.71 4.19
C GLU A 317 2.42 -1.17 3.11
N ASP A 318 2.94 -2.39 3.24
CA ASP A 318 3.86 -2.99 2.26
C ASP A 318 3.16 -3.23 0.92
N ALA A 319 1.91 -3.71 0.95
CA ALA A 319 1.08 -3.89 -0.23
C ALA A 319 0.84 -2.55 -0.97
N MET A 320 0.48 -1.50 -0.25
CA MET A 320 0.23 -0.17 -0.82
C MET A 320 1.48 0.49 -1.36
N LYS A 321 2.65 0.26 -0.74
CA LYS A 321 3.93 0.75 -1.24
C LYS A 321 4.20 0.20 -2.65
N GLU A 322 4.04 -1.10 -2.83
CA GLU A 322 4.25 -1.73 -4.13
C GLU A 322 3.14 -1.38 -5.13
N PHE A 323 1.88 -1.32 -4.67
CA PHE A 323 0.77 -0.82 -5.48
C PHE A 323 1.04 0.58 -6.03
N THR A 324 1.54 1.49 -5.19
CA THR A 324 1.90 2.86 -5.59
C THR A 324 2.97 2.86 -6.68
N ARG A 325 3.96 1.96 -6.58
CA ARG A 325 5.03 1.81 -7.57
C ARG A 325 4.45 1.35 -8.92
N VAL A 326 3.62 0.31 -8.91
CA VAL A 326 2.97 -0.26 -10.11
C VAL A 326 2.03 0.75 -10.76
N PHE A 327 1.20 1.43 -9.95
CA PHE A 327 0.30 2.48 -10.42
C PHE A 327 1.07 3.58 -11.16
N ARG A 328 2.15 4.11 -10.56
CA ARG A 328 2.98 5.14 -11.18
C ARG A 328 3.58 4.67 -12.50
N GLN A 329 4.10 3.44 -12.54
CA GLN A 329 4.69 2.85 -13.73
C GLN A 329 3.65 2.77 -14.86
N LYS A 330 2.46 2.21 -14.58
CA LYS A 330 1.38 2.06 -15.57
C LYS A 330 0.84 3.39 -16.06
N ALA A 331 0.69 4.36 -15.17
CA ALA A 331 0.23 5.69 -15.55
C ALA A 331 1.25 6.42 -16.44
N SER A 332 2.56 6.26 -16.17
CA SER A 332 3.63 6.90 -16.96
C SER A 332 3.68 6.42 -18.42
N VAL A 333 3.24 5.19 -18.68
CA VAL A 333 3.15 4.61 -20.03
C VAL A 333 1.72 4.58 -20.57
N THR A 334 0.78 5.31 -19.96
CA THR A 334 -0.64 5.38 -20.37
C THR A 334 -1.35 4.03 -20.48
N SER A 335 -0.94 3.03 -19.68
CA SER A 335 -1.47 1.66 -19.73
C SER A 335 -2.56 1.36 -18.69
N ILE A 336 -3.19 2.39 -18.12
CA ILE A 336 -4.32 2.22 -17.18
C ILE A 336 -5.59 2.14 -18.02
N THR A 337 -6.23 0.97 -18.01
CA THR A 337 -7.45 0.73 -18.79
C THR A 337 -8.70 1.20 -18.05
N LYS A 338 -9.85 1.23 -18.75
CA LYS A 338 -11.14 1.57 -18.14
C LYS A 338 -11.52 0.59 -17.02
N GLU A 339 -11.18 -0.68 -17.15
CA GLU A 339 -11.40 -1.71 -16.13
C GLU A 339 -10.54 -1.44 -14.90
N ASN A 340 -9.27 -1.05 -15.07
CA ASN A 340 -8.42 -0.67 -13.94
C ASN A 340 -8.99 0.56 -13.21
N VAL A 341 -9.49 1.55 -13.94
CA VAL A 341 -10.14 2.73 -13.33
C VAL A 341 -11.38 2.32 -12.54
N ALA A 342 -12.26 1.49 -13.12
CA ALA A 342 -13.44 0.98 -12.43
C ALA A 342 -13.08 0.24 -11.13
N SER A 343 -12.11 -0.69 -11.19
CA SER A 343 -11.64 -1.41 -10.00
C SER A 343 -10.98 -0.50 -8.96
N LEU A 344 -10.24 0.53 -9.40
CA LEU A 344 -9.60 1.49 -8.51
C LEU A 344 -10.64 2.34 -7.78
N LEU A 345 -11.63 2.88 -8.50
CA LEU A 345 -12.69 3.69 -7.91
C LEU A 345 -13.57 2.86 -6.97
N SER A 346 -13.90 1.62 -7.36
CA SER A 346 -14.61 0.67 -6.50
C SER A 346 -13.83 0.39 -5.20
N SER A 347 -12.54 0.13 -5.31
CA SER A 347 -11.65 -0.09 -4.16
C SER A 347 -11.51 1.16 -3.31
N TYR A 348 -11.46 2.34 -3.92
CA TYR A 348 -11.41 3.63 -3.23
C TYR A 348 -12.68 3.87 -2.39
N LYS A 349 -13.85 3.64 -2.99
CA LYS A 349 -15.15 3.73 -2.33
C LYS A 349 -15.26 2.76 -1.16
N HIS A 350 -14.83 1.51 -1.35
CA HIS A 350 -14.81 0.49 -0.30
C HIS A 350 -13.90 0.90 0.88
N LEU A 351 -12.66 1.28 0.60
CA LEU A 351 -11.66 1.65 1.61
C LEU A 351 -12.01 2.93 2.38
N LYS A 352 -12.79 3.84 1.78
CA LYS A 352 -13.29 5.04 2.49
C LYS A 352 -14.16 4.68 3.69
N GLY A 353 -14.81 3.51 3.68
CA GLY A 353 -15.64 3.00 4.78
C GLY A 353 -14.89 2.19 5.84
N THR A 354 -13.58 1.95 5.67
CA THR A 354 -12.79 1.11 6.59
C THR A 354 -11.79 1.94 7.41
N LEU A 355 -11.12 1.31 8.39
CA LEU A 355 -10.01 1.93 9.13
C LEU A 355 -8.77 2.17 8.25
N HIS A 356 -8.70 1.52 7.08
CA HIS A 356 -7.55 1.52 6.19
C HIS A 356 -7.56 2.75 5.27
N LYS A 357 -7.03 3.86 5.78
CA LYS A 357 -6.87 5.09 5.00
C LYS A 357 -5.74 4.95 3.98
N PHE A 358 -5.96 5.41 2.76
CA PHE A 358 -4.90 5.50 1.75
C PHE A 358 -3.67 6.26 2.27
N PRO A 359 -2.46 5.67 2.17
CA PRO A 359 -1.23 6.34 2.56
C PRO A 359 -1.02 7.67 1.83
N SER A 360 -0.40 8.65 2.50
CA SER A 360 -0.13 9.97 1.93
C SER A 360 0.72 9.89 0.66
N SER A 361 1.64 8.92 0.59
CA SER A 361 2.46 8.62 -0.59
C SER A 361 1.62 8.25 -1.80
N PHE A 362 0.64 7.36 -1.62
CA PHE A 362 -0.29 6.97 -2.67
C PHE A 362 -1.23 8.11 -3.05
N ARG A 363 -1.83 8.81 -2.08
CA ARG A 363 -2.71 9.97 -2.35
C ARG A 363 -2.02 11.01 -3.22
N ARG A 364 -0.79 11.39 -2.88
CA ARG A 364 0.00 12.33 -3.69
C ARG A 364 0.27 11.79 -5.10
N CYS A 365 0.52 10.49 -5.23
CA CYS A 365 0.69 9.84 -6.53
C CYS A 365 -0.60 9.92 -7.35
N LEU A 366 -1.73 9.51 -6.77
CA LEU A 366 -3.06 9.51 -7.38
C LEU A 366 -3.47 10.89 -7.88
N LEU A 367 -3.21 11.94 -7.09
CA LEU A 367 -3.61 13.31 -7.40
C LEU A 367 -2.73 14.00 -8.46
N LYS A 368 -1.45 13.62 -8.55
CA LYS A 368 -0.49 14.28 -9.46
C LYS A 368 -0.28 13.55 -10.78
N THR A 369 -0.58 12.26 -10.84
CA THR A 369 -0.27 11.46 -12.02
C THR A 369 -1.38 11.59 -13.06
N ASN A 370 -1.03 11.55 -14.34
CA ASN A 370 -1.98 11.57 -15.44
C ASN A 370 -2.51 10.16 -15.70
N TRP A 371 -3.73 9.87 -15.26
CA TRP A 371 -4.31 8.52 -15.37
C TRP A 371 -5.78 8.49 -15.77
N LEU A 372 -6.49 9.62 -15.72
CA LEU A 372 -7.85 9.73 -16.24
C LEU A 372 -7.81 10.17 -17.70
N ARG A 373 -8.48 9.43 -18.57
CA ARG A 373 -8.63 9.80 -19.98
C ARG A 373 -9.70 10.87 -20.13
N THR A 374 -9.43 11.86 -20.99
CA THR A 374 -10.41 12.88 -21.35
C THR A 374 -10.96 12.65 -22.77
N ARG A 375 -12.11 13.26 -23.08
CA ARG A 375 -12.70 13.29 -24.44
C ARG A 375 -11.76 13.93 -25.48
N LEU A 376 -10.72 14.66 -25.05
CA LEU A 376 -9.67 15.20 -25.93
C LEU A 376 -8.64 14.14 -26.36
N GLY A 377 -8.74 12.90 -25.85
CA GLY A 377 -7.86 11.80 -26.17
C GLY A 377 -6.56 11.76 -25.36
N ASP A 378 -6.36 12.72 -24.45
CA ASP A 378 -5.20 12.78 -23.54
C ASP A 378 -5.50 12.16 -22.16
N TYR A 379 -4.44 11.92 -21.39
CA TYR A 379 -4.53 11.50 -20.00
C TYR A 379 -4.13 12.67 -19.09
N ARG A 380 -4.94 12.93 -18.06
CA ARG A 380 -4.74 14.03 -17.13
C ARG A 380 -4.87 13.58 -15.68
N SER A 381 -4.32 14.39 -14.78
CA SER A 381 -4.51 14.21 -13.35
C SER A 381 -5.94 14.62 -12.96
N PRO A 382 -6.51 14.06 -11.88
CA PRO A 382 -7.88 14.37 -11.48
C PRO A 382 -8.20 15.87 -11.38
N SER A 383 -7.27 16.67 -10.85
CA SER A 383 -7.40 18.13 -10.73
C SER A 383 -7.49 18.89 -12.06
N HIS A 384 -7.18 18.24 -13.18
CA HIS A 384 -7.21 18.80 -14.54
C HIS A 384 -8.30 18.17 -15.42
N CYS A 385 -9.24 17.45 -14.80
CA CYS A 385 -10.38 16.82 -15.45
C CYS A 385 -11.69 17.46 -14.99
N ILE A 386 -12.68 17.43 -15.88
CA ILE A 386 -14.06 17.84 -15.58
C ILE A 386 -14.97 16.61 -15.73
N LEU A 387 -15.85 16.35 -14.77
CA LEU A 387 -16.96 15.43 -14.96
C LEU A 387 -18.11 16.19 -15.62
N PHE A 388 -18.54 15.75 -16.80
CA PHE A 388 -19.57 16.44 -17.57
C PHE A 388 -20.90 16.49 -16.81
N GLY A 389 -21.66 17.58 -16.97
CA GLY A 389 -22.97 17.75 -16.36
C GLY A 389 -23.80 18.77 -17.14
N PRO A 390 -25.11 18.92 -16.86
CA PRO A 390 -26.00 19.76 -17.64
C PRO A 390 -25.54 21.24 -17.74
N GLU A 391 -24.96 21.78 -16.67
CA GLU A 391 -24.41 23.15 -16.65
C GLU A 391 -23.29 23.38 -17.69
N TRP A 392 -22.64 22.31 -18.14
CA TRP A 392 -21.52 22.36 -19.09
C TRP A 392 -21.95 22.27 -20.55
N GLU A 393 -23.20 21.95 -20.84
CA GLU A 393 -23.68 21.65 -22.20
C GLU A 393 -23.47 22.83 -23.15
N SER A 394 -23.99 24.01 -22.82
CA SER A 394 -23.87 25.22 -23.64
C SER A 394 -22.41 25.68 -23.79
N ILE A 395 -21.64 25.73 -22.69
CA ILE A 395 -20.25 26.21 -22.73
C ILE A 395 -19.31 25.25 -23.47
N SER A 396 -19.61 23.94 -23.47
CA SER A 396 -18.81 22.94 -24.17
C SER A 396 -18.78 23.12 -25.68
N GLN A 397 -19.77 23.82 -26.25
CA GLN A 397 -19.84 24.10 -27.69
C GLN A 397 -18.85 25.19 -28.13
N ILE A 398 -18.39 26.01 -27.18
CA ILE A 398 -17.51 27.16 -27.44
C ILE A 398 -16.21 27.12 -26.61
N ALA A 399 -15.91 26.00 -25.95
CA ALA A 399 -14.68 25.79 -25.19
C ALA A 399 -14.18 24.35 -25.28
N LEU A 400 -12.86 24.17 -25.44
CA LEU A 400 -12.25 22.84 -25.42
C LEU A 400 -11.97 22.39 -23.99
N LEU A 401 -12.96 21.75 -23.38
CA LEU A 401 -12.92 21.38 -21.98
C LEU A 401 -12.44 19.93 -21.78
N PRO A 402 -11.57 19.65 -20.80
CA PRO A 402 -11.03 18.31 -20.54
C PRO A 402 -12.04 17.43 -19.79
N PHE A 403 -13.19 17.16 -20.41
CA PHE A 403 -14.18 16.25 -19.85
C PHE A 403 -13.63 14.84 -19.76
N ILE A 404 -13.85 14.15 -18.65
CA ILE A 404 -13.61 12.70 -18.54
C ILE A 404 -14.34 11.99 -19.68
N ASP A 405 -13.68 11.03 -20.32
CA ASP A 405 -14.21 10.29 -21.46
C ASP A 405 -15.31 9.30 -21.05
N ASP A 406 -16.49 9.84 -20.76
CA ASP A 406 -17.72 9.14 -20.41
C ASP A 406 -18.49 8.62 -21.64
N SER A 407 -17.84 8.61 -22.82
CA SER A 407 -18.42 7.98 -24.01
C SER A 407 -18.55 6.48 -23.80
N ASP A 408 -19.52 5.84 -24.46
CA ASP A 408 -19.72 4.39 -24.36
C ASP A 408 -18.51 3.58 -24.86
N ASN A 409 -17.66 4.22 -25.66
CA ASN A 409 -16.41 3.63 -26.15
C ASN A 409 -15.33 3.53 -25.06
N TYR A 410 -15.42 4.32 -23.98
CA TYR A 410 -14.44 4.31 -22.89
C TYR A 410 -15.09 4.12 -21.52
N TYR A 411 -15.21 5.14 -20.67
CA TYR A 411 -15.75 4.97 -19.32
C TYR A 411 -17.27 4.84 -19.28
N GLY A 412 -18.01 5.27 -20.30
CA GLY A 412 -19.48 5.19 -20.29
C GLY A 412 -20.14 5.85 -19.07
N LYS A 413 -21.38 5.46 -18.79
CA LYS A 413 -22.18 6.07 -17.70
C LYS A 413 -21.88 5.57 -16.29
N TRP A 414 -21.18 4.46 -16.11
CA TRP A 414 -20.84 3.96 -14.77
C TRP A 414 -19.89 4.90 -14.01
N ILE A 415 -19.15 5.77 -14.71
CA ILE A 415 -18.23 6.72 -14.07
C ILE A 415 -18.95 7.71 -13.14
N TYR A 416 -20.23 7.99 -13.40
CA TYR A 416 -21.04 8.89 -12.60
C TYR A 416 -21.42 8.30 -11.23
N GLU A 417 -21.39 6.97 -11.06
CA GLU A 417 -21.60 6.30 -9.77
C GLU A 417 -20.48 6.59 -8.74
N TYR A 418 -19.37 7.15 -9.23
CA TYR A 418 -18.18 7.52 -8.47
C TYR A 418 -17.94 9.03 -8.41
N MET A 419 -18.98 9.84 -8.63
CA MET A 419 -18.89 11.31 -8.63
C MET A 419 -18.25 11.85 -7.34
N ASP A 420 -18.66 11.33 -6.18
CA ASP A 420 -18.15 11.79 -4.88
C ASP A 420 -16.67 11.47 -4.69
N GLU A 421 -16.24 10.27 -5.11
CA GLU A 421 -14.84 9.85 -5.09
C GLU A 421 -13.99 10.72 -6.03
N LEU A 422 -14.47 10.95 -7.26
CA LEU A 422 -13.80 11.79 -8.25
C LEU A 422 -13.69 13.24 -7.78
N LYS A 423 -14.78 13.80 -7.22
CA LYS A 423 -14.79 15.15 -6.62
C LYS A 423 -13.79 15.25 -5.46
N HIS A 424 -13.71 14.23 -4.61
CA HIS A 424 -12.72 14.17 -3.53
C HIS A 424 -11.28 14.07 -4.05
N MET A 425 -11.05 13.46 -5.22
CA MET A 425 -9.75 13.44 -5.89
C MET A 425 -9.42 14.76 -6.61
N GLY A 426 -10.35 15.72 -6.65
CA GLY A 426 -10.14 17.04 -7.28
C GLY A 426 -10.70 17.16 -8.70
N VAL A 427 -11.44 16.17 -9.20
CA VAL A 427 -12.20 16.33 -10.45
C VAL A 427 -13.23 17.43 -10.28
N THR A 428 -13.29 18.32 -11.27
CA THR A 428 -14.24 19.43 -11.25
C THR A 428 -15.60 18.95 -11.73
N VAL A 429 -16.64 19.15 -10.92
CA VAL A 429 -18.02 18.73 -11.26
C VAL A 429 -18.90 19.94 -11.56
N GLU A 430 -18.77 21.00 -10.76
CA GLU A 430 -19.61 22.20 -10.84
C GLU A 430 -18.94 23.28 -11.71
N LEU A 431 -19.73 23.98 -12.53
CA LEU A 431 -19.24 25.02 -13.46
C LEU A 431 -18.48 26.12 -12.72
N LYS A 432 -19.03 26.59 -11.59
CA LYS A 432 -18.41 27.63 -10.76
C LYS A 432 -16.98 27.32 -10.34
N CYS A 433 -16.65 26.05 -10.07
CA CYS A 433 -15.33 25.62 -9.63
C CYS A 433 -14.35 25.43 -10.82
N GLY A 434 -14.87 25.43 -12.03
CA GLY A 434 -14.16 25.09 -13.25
C GLY A 434 -14.04 26.20 -14.28
N VAL A 435 -14.44 27.42 -13.94
CA VAL A 435 -14.39 28.57 -14.85
C VAL A 435 -12.97 28.83 -15.37
N LYS A 436 -11.95 28.59 -14.54
CA LYS A 436 -10.53 28.58 -14.95
C LYS A 436 -10.21 27.72 -16.19
N PHE A 437 -10.95 26.62 -16.42
CA PHE A 437 -10.77 25.80 -17.62
C PHE A 437 -11.33 26.51 -18.84
N VAL A 438 -12.51 27.12 -18.71
CA VAL A 438 -13.15 27.93 -19.77
C VAL A 438 -12.24 29.08 -20.16
N ASP A 439 -11.70 29.81 -19.18
CA ASP A 439 -10.82 30.96 -19.40
C ASP A 439 -9.58 30.59 -20.25
N ALA A 440 -9.02 29.40 -20.01
CA ALA A 440 -7.85 28.91 -20.72
C ALA A 440 -8.15 28.32 -22.12
N THR A 441 -9.36 27.78 -22.33
CA THR A 441 -9.67 26.95 -23.50
C THR A 441 -10.82 27.44 -24.37
N LEU A 442 -11.35 28.64 -24.10
CA LEU A 442 -12.36 29.29 -24.93
C LEU A 442 -11.94 29.32 -26.41
N ARG A 443 -12.79 28.77 -27.27
CA ARG A 443 -12.61 28.71 -28.73
C ARG A 443 -13.93 29.00 -29.41
N PHE A 444 -14.05 30.21 -29.94
CA PHE A 444 -15.20 30.57 -30.76
C PHE A 444 -15.24 29.74 -32.05
N PRO A 445 -16.45 29.34 -32.51
CA PRO A 445 -16.65 28.80 -33.85
C PRO A 445 -16.09 29.76 -34.91
N LEU A 446 -15.62 29.21 -36.03
CA LEU A 446 -15.14 30.02 -37.17
C LEU A 446 -16.28 30.84 -37.80
N ASP A 447 -17.51 30.32 -37.73
CA ASP A 447 -18.72 31.03 -38.11
C ASP A 447 -19.46 31.50 -36.85
N PRO A 448 -19.44 32.81 -36.53
CA PRO A 448 -20.18 33.38 -35.40
C PRO A 448 -21.69 33.14 -35.46
N SER A 449 -22.24 32.83 -36.63
CA SER A 449 -23.68 32.53 -36.80
C SER A 449 -24.13 31.28 -36.03
N CYS A 450 -23.21 30.38 -35.71
CA CYS A 450 -23.46 29.18 -34.93
C CYS A 450 -23.60 29.45 -33.42
N ILE A 451 -23.35 30.68 -32.96
CA ILE A 451 -23.43 31.04 -31.54
C ILE A 451 -24.89 31.33 -31.16
N THR A 452 -25.48 30.45 -30.36
CA THR A 452 -26.85 30.61 -29.87
C THR A 452 -26.91 31.51 -28.64
N ILE A 453 -28.11 32.00 -28.31
CA ILE A 453 -28.36 32.79 -27.08
C ILE A 453 -27.93 32.01 -25.83
N GLU A 454 -28.13 30.69 -25.81
CA GLU A 454 -27.75 29.83 -24.69
C GLU A 454 -26.23 29.84 -24.46
N TYR A 455 -25.43 29.82 -25.55
CA TYR A 455 -23.96 29.85 -25.45
C TYR A 455 -23.49 31.21 -24.93
N VAL A 456 -24.11 32.31 -25.40
CA VAL A 456 -23.85 33.66 -24.91
C VAL A 456 -24.15 33.78 -23.43
N LEU A 457 -25.33 33.33 -22.98
CA LEU A 457 -25.72 33.38 -21.57
C LEU A 457 -24.79 32.54 -20.68
N SER A 458 -24.43 31.34 -21.13
CA SER A 458 -23.50 30.46 -20.40
C SER A 458 -22.12 31.10 -20.26
N MET A 459 -21.61 31.74 -21.32
CA MET A 459 -20.34 32.45 -21.29
C MET A 459 -20.36 33.70 -20.41
N LEU A 460 -21.43 34.51 -20.48
CA LEU A 460 -21.61 35.65 -19.58
C LEU A 460 -21.69 35.19 -18.12
N GLY A 461 -22.32 34.03 -17.86
CA GLY A 461 -22.29 33.36 -16.57
C GLY A 461 -20.86 33.04 -16.12
N CYS A 462 -20.03 32.46 -16.99
CA CYS A 462 -18.62 32.18 -16.70
C CYS A 462 -17.83 33.47 -16.41
N ILE A 463 -17.94 34.49 -17.28
CA ILE A 463 -17.27 35.80 -17.10
C ILE A 463 -17.65 36.43 -15.76
N ARG A 464 -18.94 36.36 -15.38
CA ARG A 464 -19.43 36.87 -14.11
C ARG A 464 -18.75 36.16 -12.93
N ILE A 465 -18.58 34.84 -12.99
CA ILE A 465 -17.90 34.06 -11.96
C ILE A 465 -16.40 34.42 -11.93
N SER A 466 -15.73 34.51 -13.08
CA SER A 466 -14.32 34.94 -13.15
C SER A 466 -14.09 36.32 -12.54
N LEU A 467 -15.00 37.28 -12.79
CA LEU A 467 -14.95 38.62 -12.20
C LEU A 467 -15.11 38.59 -10.67
N GLN A 468 -15.97 37.71 -10.15
CA GLN A 468 -16.16 37.54 -8.71
C GLN A 468 -14.92 36.95 -8.04
N GLU A 469 -14.24 36.00 -8.69
CA GLU A 469 -13.03 35.35 -8.15
C GLU A 469 -11.78 36.24 -8.23
N ASN A 470 -11.64 37.05 -9.28
CA ASN A 470 -10.42 37.81 -9.59
C ASN A 470 -10.52 39.32 -9.26
N LYS A 471 -11.18 39.69 -8.16
CA LYS A 471 -11.30 41.10 -7.71
C LYS A 471 -11.76 42.07 -8.82
N HIS A 472 -12.74 41.66 -9.63
CA HIS A 472 -13.28 42.44 -10.75
C HIS A 472 -12.33 42.66 -11.95
N ALA A 473 -11.24 41.89 -12.08
CA ALA A 473 -10.40 41.88 -13.27
C ALA A 473 -10.52 40.55 -14.03
N LEU A 474 -10.57 40.60 -15.37
CA LEU A 474 -10.52 39.39 -16.20
C LEU A 474 -9.07 39.07 -16.58
N PRO A 475 -8.70 37.78 -16.71
CA PRO A 475 -7.40 37.40 -17.25
C PRO A 475 -7.19 37.98 -18.66
N GLU A 476 -6.02 38.56 -18.92
CA GLU A 476 -5.69 39.19 -20.22
C GLU A 476 -5.91 38.25 -21.42
N ASP A 477 -5.58 36.97 -21.25
CA ASP A 477 -5.78 35.94 -22.27
C ASP A 477 -7.26 35.72 -22.61
N LEU A 478 -8.14 35.79 -21.60
CA LEU A 478 -9.58 35.69 -21.79
C LEU A 478 -10.09 36.95 -22.51
N VAL A 479 -9.67 38.15 -22.06
CA VAL A 479 -10.01 39.43 -22.70
C VAL A 479 -9.69 39.38 -24.18
N ARG A 480 -8.46 38.99 -24.54
CA ARG A 480 -8.03 38.85 -25.94
C ARG A 480 -8.92 37.90 -26.75
N ARG A 481 -9.45 36.83 -26.14
CA ARG A 481 -10.33 35.88 -26.83
C ARG A 481 -11.73 36.45 -27.01
N ILE A 482 -12.31 37.07 -25.98
CA ILE A 482 -13.66 37.63 -26.02
C ILE A 482 -13.73 38.96 -26.79
N SER A 483 -12.60 39.60 -27.10
CA SER A 483 -12.55 40.76 -27.99
C SER A 483 -12.73 40.41 -29.48
N ARG A 484 -12.93 39.14 -29.82
CA ARG A 484 -13.23 38.69 -31.20
C ARG A 484 -14.72 38.86 -31.54
N ASP A 485 -15.06 38.80 -32.81
CA ASP A 485 -16.45 38.94 -33.29
C ASP A 485 -17.25 37.67 -32.99
N TRP A 486 -17.95 37.64 -31.86
CA TRP A 486 -18.79 36.50 -31.47
C TRP A 486 -20.21 36.91 -31.04
N LEU A 487 -20.43 38.19 -30.70
CA LEU A 487 -21.71 38.70 -30.26
C LEU A 487 -22.46 39.34 -31.43
N LYS A 488 -23.63 38.81 -31.79
CA LYS A 488 -24.49 39.40 -32.83
C LYS A 488 -25.12 40.69 -32.33
N THR A 489 -24.92 41.78 -33.06
CA THR A 489 -25.59 43.06 -32.79
C THR A 489 -26.67 43.34 -33.84
N HIS A 490 -27.44 44.42 -33.67
CA HIS A 490 -28.40 44.88 -34.68
C HIS A 490 -27.72 45.28 -36.02
N ALA A 491 -26.41 45.55 -36.01
CA ALA A 491 -25.60 45.83 -37.19
C ALA A 491 -24.97 44.55 -37.81
N GLY A 492 -25.23 43.36 -37.24
CA GLY A 492 -24.60 42.10 -37.62
C GLY A 492 -23.44 41.71 -36.71
N TYR A 493 -22.56 40.82 -37.20
CA TYR A 493 -21.29 40.45 -36.58
C TYR A 493 -20.21 41.43 -37.08
N SER A 494 -20.28 42.69 -36.65
CA SER A 494 -19.52 43.76 -37.30
C SER A 494 -18.10 43.91 -36.74
N GLN A 495 -17.11 43.63 -37.59
CA GLN A 495 -15.94 44.49 -37.72
C GLN A 495 -16.40 45.76 -38.42
N ASP A 496 -16.42 46.89 -37.72
CA ASP A 496 -16.20 48.16 -38.38
C ASP A 496 -15.38 49.03 -37.44
N SER A 497 -14.12 49.23 -37.79
CA SER A 497 -13.22 50.20 -37.15
C SER A 497 -13.70 51.65 -37.26
N GLU A 498 -14.89 51.89 -37.85
CA GLU A 498 -15.55 53.20 -37.89
C GLU A 498 -16.85 53.28 -37.06
N ALA A 499 -17.45 52.15 -36.67
CA ALA A 499 -18.52 52.14 -35.68
C ALA A 499 -17.90 52.01 -34.28
N GLY A 500 -17.31 53.10 -33.79
CA GLY A 500 -16.70 53.15 -32.45
C GLY A 500 -17.62 52.55 -31.37
N LYS A 501 -17.01 52.03 -30.30
CA LYS A 501 -17.66 51.50 -29.09
C LYS A 501 -18.95 52.28 -28.80
N ARG A 502 -20.13 51.65 -28.68
CA ARG A 502 -21.39 52.35 -28.33
C ARG A 502 -22.03 51.76 -27.09
N ILE A 503 -22.74 52.60 -26.35
CA ILE A 503 -23.48 52.25 -25.13
C ILE A 503 -24.96 52.54 -25.39
N TRP A 504 -25.83 51.60 -25.05
CA TRP A 504 -27.28 51.81 -25.17
C TRP A 504 -27.77 52.66 -24.00
N ILE A 505 -28.62 53.64 -24.25
CA ILE A 505 -29.27 54.43 -23.21
C ILE A 505 -30.78 54.18 -23.32
N PRO A 506 -31.39 53.48 -22.34
CA PRO A 506 -32.80 53.18 -22.38
C PRO A 506 -33.64 54.44 -22.14
N ASN A 507 -34.66 54.64 -22.98
CA ASN A 507 -35.69 55.68 -22.84
C ASN A 507 -37.06 54.98 -22.74
N GLY A 508 -37.47 54.62 -21.52
CA GLY A 508 -38.66 53.83 -21.25
C GLY A 508 -38.46 52.32 -21.47
N ASN A 509 -39.56 51.57 -21.59
CA ASN A 509 -39.52 50.10 -21.58
C ASN A 509 -39.12 49.45 -22.92
N GLU A 510 -39.27 50.16 -24.05
CA GLU A 510 -39.05 49.58 -25.39
C GLU A 510 -38.25 50.47 -26.36
N ASN A 511 -37.86 51.68 -25.94
CA ASN A 511 -37.11 52.63 -26.77
C ASN A 511 -35.77 53.02 -26.12
N GLY A 512 -34.87 53.59 -26.91
CA GLY A 512 -33.56 54.07 -26.45
C GLY A 512 -32.66 54.48 -27.61
N GLU A 513 -31.44 54.90 -27.29
CA GLU A 513 -30.47 55.35 -28.29
C GLU A 513 -29.07 54.79 -28.04
N TRP A 514 -28.29 54.61 -29.11
CA TRP A 514 -26.88 54.19 -29.03
C TRP A 514 -25.95 55.40 -29.06
N VAL A 515 -25.35 55.70 -27.91
CA VAL A 515 -24.43 56.83 -27.73
C VAL A 515 -22.98 56.35 -27.71
N LYS A 516 -22.04 57.27 -27.97
CA LYS A 516 -20.61 56.97 -27.85
C LYS A 516 -20.17 57.02 -26.37
N PRO A 517 -19.11 56.32 -25.94
CA PRO A 517 -18.73 56.20 -24.54
C PRO A 517 -18.21 57.54 -24.00
N GLU A 518 -17.71 58.43 -24.87
CA GLU A 518 -17.28 59.78 -24.48
C GLU A 518 -18.45 60.65 -24.00
N ALA A 519 -19.68 60.33 -24.42
CA ALA A 519 -20.92 60.98 -23.98
C ALA A 519 -21.53 60.34 -22.72
N CYS A 520 -20.83 59.40 -22.08
CA CYS A 520 -21.27 58.68 -20.90
C CYS A 520 -20.33 58.89 -19.72
N VAL A 521 -20.91 58.91 -18.52
CA VAL A 521 -20.18 58.82 -17.25
C VAL A 521 -20.79 57.74 -16.38
N LEU A 522 -19.97 57.02 -15.61
CA LEU A 522 -20.49 56.03 -14.65
C LEU A 522 -21.28 56.72 -13.54
N HIS A 523 -20.72 57.81 -13.00
CA HIS A 523 -21.25 58.52 -11.84
C HIS A 523 -21.27 60.02 -12.09
N ASP A 524 -22.33 60.70 -11.63
CA ASP A 524 -22.42 62.16 -11.53
C ASP A 524 -22.89 62.52 -10.11
N LYS A 525 -21.91 62.67 -9.21
CA LYS A 525 -22.19 62.87 -7.77
C LYS A 525 -22.89 64.20 -7.47
N ASP A 526 -22.65 65.20 -8.29
CA ASP A 526 -23.17 66.56 -8.10
C ASP A 526 -24.49 66.78 -8.87
N ASP A 527 -24.89 65.83 -9.73
CA ASP A 527 -26.08 65.89 -10.58
C ASP A 527 -26.10 67.13 -11.50
N LEU A 528 -24.92 67.60 -11.90
CA LEU A 528 -24.74 68.78 -12.76
C LEU A 528 -24.78 68.45 -14.26
N PHE A 529 -24.56 67.18 -14.62
CA PHE A 529 -24.36 66.75 -16.01
C PHE A 529 -25.48 65.84 -16.51
N SER A 530 -26.48 65.52 -15.71
CA SER A 530 -27.59 64.62 -16.08
C SER A 530 -28.39 65.01 -17.33
N LEU A 531 -28.31 66.28 -17.77
CA LEU A 531 -28.93 66.76 -19.01
C LEU A 531 -27.99 66.74 -20.23
N LYS A 532 -26.69 66.47 -20.02
CA LYS A 532 -25.62 66.57 -21.03
C LYS A 532 -24.88 65.26 -21.27
N LEU A 533 -24.64 64.52 -20.20
CA LEU A 533 -23.95 63.24 -20.20
C LEU A 533 -24.91 62.15 -19.72
N ASN A 534 -24.77 60.98 -20.32
CA ASN A 534 -25.56 59.83 -19.92
C ASN A 534 -24.94 59.19 -18.68
N VAL A 535 -25.64 59.32 -17.54
CA VAL A 535 -25.18 58.82 -16.23
C VAL A 535 -25.58 57.35 -16.09
N LEU A 536 -24.63 56.44 -16.35
CA LEU A 536 -24.92 55.01 -16.54
C LEU A 536 -25.45 54.31 -15.29
N GLU A 537 -25.12 54.77 -14.08
CA GLU A 537 -25.69 54.23 -12.84
C GLU A 537 -27.21 54.45 -12.69
N LYS A 538 -27.79 55.38 -13.45
CA LYS A 538 -29.25 55.61 -13.48
C LYS A 538 -29.97 54.58 -14.37
N HIS A 539 -29.25 53.94 -15.30
CA HIS A 539 -29.81 53.05 -16.31
C HIS A 539 -29.43 51.58 -16.11
N TYR A 540 -28.30 51.30 -15.47
CA TYR A 540 -27.72 49.96 -15.36
C TYR A 540 -27.44 49.53 -13.92
N ASP A 541 -27.51 48.23 -13.66
CA ASP A 541 -27.12 47.65 -12.36
C ASP A 541 -25.66 48.03 -12.04
N LYS A 542 -25.41 48.45 -10.79
CA LYS A 542 -24.09 48.85 -10.30
C LYS A 542 -22.98 47.83 -10.59
N LYS A 543 -23.33 46.54 -10.69
CA LYS A 543 -22.39 45.44 -11.02
C LYS A 543 -21.87 45.51 -12.47
N LEU A 544 -22.57 46.19 -13.36
CA LEU A 544 -22.20 46.34 -14.77
C LEU A 544 -21.35 47.59 -15.04
N LEU A 545 -21.31 48.55 -14.11
CA LEU A 545 -20.54 49.79 -14.27
C LEU A 545 -19.04 49.55 -14.55
N PRO A 546 -18.35 48.58 -13.89
CA PRO A 546 -16.96 48.28 -14.21
C PRO A 546 -16.75 47.80 -15.66
N PHE A 547 -17.73 47.09 -16.24
CA PHE A 547 -17.65 46.64 -17.63
C PHE A 547 -17.66 47.82 -18.60
N PHE A 548 -18.55 48.81 -18.39
CA PHE A 548 -18.62 49.99 -19.26
C PHE A 548 -17.33 50.82 -19.24
N SER A 549 -16.69 50.97 -18.07
CA SER A 549 -15.41 51.67 -18.00
C SER A 549 -14.24 50.86 -18.56
N TYR A 550 -14.17 49.54 -18.30
CA TYR A 550 -13.01 48.72 -18.67
C TYR A 550 -13.05 48.22 -20.11
N ALA A 551 -14.22 47.77 -20.60
CA ALA A 551 -14.35 47.23 -21.95
C ALA A 551 -14.69 48.32 -22.98
N LEU A 552 -15.45 49.34 -22.57
CA LEU A 552 -15.99 50.36 -23.48
C LEU A 552 -15.40 51.75 -23.29
N ASP A 553 -14.40 51.93 -22.43
CA ASP A 553 -13.71 53.21 -22.15
C ASP A 553 -14.64 54.35 -21.67
N ALA A 554 -15.79 54.04 -21.05
CA ALA A 554 -16.64 55.06 -20.47
C ALA A 554 -15.94 55.75 -19.28
N LYS A 555 -16.06 57.09 -19.20
CA LYS A 555 -15.47 57.89 -18.11
C LYS A 555 -16.09 57.51 -16.76
N SER A 556 -15.27 57.43 -15.71
CA SER A 556 -15.79 57.13 -14.37
C SER A 556 -16.57 58.30 -13.74
N ASN A 557 -16.13 59.53 -13.96
CA ASN A 557 -16.77 60.77 -13.48
C ASN A 557 -16.56 61.86 -14.56
N PRO A 558 -17.34 62.95 -14.55
CA PRO A 558 -17.07 64.12 -15.39
C PRO A 558 -15.66 64.66 -15.15
N SER A 559 -14.98 65.06 -16.22
CA SER A 559 -13.63 65.61 -16.18
C SER A 559 -13.63 67.13 -16.00
N ILE A 560 -12.46 67.70 -15.71
CA ILE A 560 -12.31 69.16 -15.62
C ILE A 560 -12.69 69.87 -16.92
N ASP A 561 -12.52 69.22 -18.08
CA ASP A 561 -12.91 69.78 -19.38
C ASP A 561 -14.43 69.85 -19.50
N ASP A 562 -15.13 68.83 -19.02
CA ASP A 562 -16.60 68.79 -18.98
C ASP A 562 -17.14 69.92 -18.08
N TYR A 563 -16.52 70.19 -16.91
CA TYR A 563 -16.87 71.34 -16.06
C TYR A 563 -16.55 72.69 -16.75
N CYS A 564 -15.41 72.84 -17.41
CA CYS A 564 -15.08 74.08 -18.12
C CYS A 564 -16.09 74.39 -19.25
N GLU A 565 -16.55 73.37 -19.96
CA GLU A 565 -17.59 73.48 -20.98
C GLU A 565 -18.95 73.85 -20.37
N LEU A 566 -19.33 73.20 -19.26
CA LEU A 566 -20.53 73.52 -18.50
C LEU A 566 -20.56 75.00 -18.10
N TRP A 567 -19.46 75.53 -17.57
CA TRP A 567 -19.37 76.95 -17.19
C TRP A 567 -19.49 77.88 -18.38
N ARG A 568 -18.89 77.53 -19.52
CA ARG A 568 -18.96 78.34 -20.73
C ARG A 568 -20.40 78.44 -21.24
N GLU A 569 -21.14 77.34 -21.22
CA GLU A 569 -22.55 77.32 -21.61
C GLU A 569 -23.42 78.14 -20.67
N TRP A 570 -23.23 78.00 -19.35
CA TRP A 570 -23.90 78.90 -18.38
C TRP A 570 -23.59 80.37 -18.69
N GLY A 571 -22.34 80.68 -19.07
CA GLY A 571 -21.93 82.02 -19.45
C GLY A 571 -22.60 82.56 -20.72
N THR A 572 -23.13 81.69 -21.58
CA THR A 572 -23.90 82.08 -22.78
C THR A 572 -25.41 82.13 -22.56
N CYS A 573 -25.91 81.55 -21.46
CA CYS A 573 -27.32 81.58 -21.12
C CYS A 573 -27.71 82.93 -20.50
N VAL A 574 -28.93 83.40 -20.78
CA VAL A 574 -29.51 84.63 -20.19
C VAL A 574 -30.21 84.33 -18.85
N GLU A 575 -30.37 83.04 -18.52
CA GLU A 575 -31.06 82.58 -17.32
C GLU A 575 -30.18 82.68 -16.05
N LYS A 576 -30.85 82.81 -14.90
CA LYS A 576 -30.20 82.93 -13.58
C LYS A 576 -29.62 81.58 -13.16
N LEU A 577 -28.35 81.56 -12.76
CA LEU A 577 -27.72 80.38 -12.17
C LEU A 577 -28.18 80.27 -10.71
N SER A 578 -28.53 79.06 -10.25
CA SER A 578 -28.87 78.90 -8.83
C SER A 578 -27.62 78.89 -7.95
N ASP A 579 -27.74 79.37 -6.71
CA ASP A 579 -26.65 79.32 -5.72
C ASP A 579 -26.17 77.88 -5.52
N ALA A 580 -27.08 76.90 -5.55
CA ALA A 580 -26.75 75.49 -5.37
C ALA A 580 -25.88 74.93 -6.51
N GLU A 581 -26.19 75.25 -7.77
CA GLU A 581 -25.39 74.82 -8.94
C GLU A 581 -24.02 75.48 -8.94
N CYS A 582 -23.96 76.77 -8.62
CA CYS A 582 -22.70 77.52 -8.50
C CYS A 582 -21.81 76.93 -7.39
N CYS A 583 -22.38 76.63 -6.21
CA CYS A 583 -21.66 76.00 -5.11
C CYS A 583 -21.13 74.60 -5.46
N LYS A 584 -21.93 73.76 -6.14
CA LYS A 584 -21.49 72.43 -6.60
C LYS A 584 -20.32 72.53 -7.58
N PHE A 585 -20.41 73.45 -8.54
CA PHE A 585 -19.33 73.70 -9.51
C PHE A 585 -18.02 74.07 -8.79
N TRP A 586 -18.05 75.10 -7.94
CA TRP A 586 -16.85 75.56 -7.24
C TRP A 586 -16.33 74.53 -6.23
N GLY A 587 -17.22 73.77 -5.59
CA GLY A 587 -16.84 72.65 -4.74
C GLY A 587 -16.00 71.62 -5.48
N PHE A 588 -16.39 71.24 -6.70
CA PHE A 588 -15.58 70.35 -7.55
C PHE A 588 -14.23 70.97 -7.92
N ILE A 589 -14.20 72.25 -8.33
CA ILE A 589 -12.97 72.96 -8.73
C ILE A 589 -11.96 73.00 -7.58
N VAL A 590 -12.41 73.31 -6.37
CA VAL A 590 -11.56 73.36 -5.18
C VAL A 590 -10.98 71.99 -4.86
N GLN A 591 -11.80 70.93 -4.92
CA GLN A 591 -11.35 69.56 -4.66
C GLN A 591 -10.32 69.05 -5.68
N HIS A 592 -10.31 69.60 -6.91
CA HIS A 592 -9.44 69.17 -8.01
C HIS A 592 -8.41 70.24 -8.42
N TRP A 593 -8.13 71.21 -7.54
CA TRP A 593 -7.22 72.31 -7.82
C TRP A 593 -5.77 71.84 -7.98
N ASN A 594 -5.13 72.23 -9.09
CA ASN A 594 -3.71 72.04 -9.37
C ASN A 594 -3.27 73.02 -10.48
N PRO A 595 -1.96 73.20 -10.75
CA PRO A 595 -1.49 74.16 -11.76
C PRO A 595 -2.04 73.93 -13.18
N LYS A 596 -2.40 72.69 -13.53
CA LYS A 596 -3.02 72.36 -14.83
C LYS A 596 -4.50 72.77 -14.86
N THR A 597 -5.22 72.56 -13.75
CA THR A 597 -6.61 73.02 -13.56
C THR A 597 -6.69 74.54 -13.59
N GLU A 598 -5.78 75.23 -12.88
CA GLU A 598 -5.68 76.70 -12.88
C GLU A 598 -5.50 77.25 -14.31
N LYS A 599 -4.55 76.70 -15.08
CA LYS A 599 -4.32 77.11 -16.46
C LYS A 599 -5.55 76.90 -17.36
N LYS A 600 -6.25 75.77 -17.22
CA LYS A 600 -7.47 75.46 -17.99
C LYS A 600 -8.62 76.39 -17.65
N LEU A 601 -8.81 76.68 -16.36
CA LEU A 601 -9.84 77.59 -15.87
C LEU A 601 -9.56 79.02 -16.29
N ALA A 602 -8.32 79.51 -16.17
CA ALA A 602 -7.94 80.85 -16.62
C ALA A 602 -8.21 81.08 -18.13
N GLN A 603 -8.12 80.02 -18.93
CA GLN A 603 -8.43 80.06 -20.37
C GLN A 603 -9.94 79.94 -20.67
N SER A 604 -10.74 79.32 -19.79
CA SER A 604 -12.15 79.00 -20.04
C SER A 604 -13.14 79.93 -19.34
N LEU A 605 -12.76 80.50 -18.19
CA LEU A 605 -13.57 81.40 -17.36
C LEU A 605 -13.44 82.84 -17.87
N MET A 606 -14.30 83.23 -18.82
CA MET A 606 -14.39 84.63 -19.26
C MET A 606 -15.39 85.45 -18.45
N LYS A 607 -16.30 84.78 -17.75
CA LYS A 607 -17.33 85.38 -16.89
C LYS A 607 -17.25 84.82 -15.47
N LEU A 608 -17.48 85.68 -14.49
CA LEU A 608 -17.45 85.39 -13.06
C LEU A 608 -18.86 85.45 -12.47
N PRO A 609 -19.15 84.67 -11.41
CA PRO A 609 -20.43 84.73 -10.74
C PRO A 609 -20.52 86.01 -9.91
N ALA A 610 -21.51 86.85 -10.20
CA ALA A 610 -21.80 88.07 -9.49
C ALA A 610 -23.25 88.11 -9.02
N GLY A 611 -23.46 88.60 -7.80
CA GLY A 611 -24.79 88.80 -7.23
C GLY A 611 -25.19 90.27 -7.26
N SER A 612 -26.44 90.58 -7.62
CA SER A 612 -27.05 91.90 -7.47
C SER A 612 -28.20 91.81 -6.46
N GLY A 613 -27.88 91.72 -5.16
CA GLY A 613 -28.88 91.59 -4.10
C GLY A 613 -29.68 90.27 -4.17
N SER A 614 -30.98 90.32 -3.84
CA SER A 614 -31.86 89.15 -3.70
C SER A 614 -32.31 88.49 -5.01
N GLU A 615 -31.64 88.76 -6.15
CA GLU A 615 -32.11 88.40 -7.49
C GLU A 615 -31.30 87.29 -8.21
N GLY A 616 -30.56 86.45 -7.49
CA GLY A 616 -29.87 85.26 -8.05
C GLY A 616 -28.46 85.54 -8.60
N VAL A 617 -27.77 84.48 -9.05
CA VAL A 617 -26.38 84.56 -9.56
C VAL A 617 -26.37 84.83 -11.05
N PHE A 618 -25.63 85.87 -11.45
CA PHE A 618 -25.39 86.23 -12.85
C PHE A 618 -23.94 85.94 -13.22
N LEU A 619 -23.69 85.47 -14.44
CA LEU A 619 -22.34 85.37 -14.99
C LEU A 619 -22.01 86.64 -15.77
N VAL A 620 -21.14 87.46 -15.21
CA VAL A 620 -20.76 88.78 -15.73
C VAL A 620 -19.32 88.72 -16.23
N ASP A 621 -18.99 89.47 -17.29
CA ASP A 621 -17.63 89.51 -17.83
C ASP A 621 -16.63 89.88 -16.74
N LYS A 622 -15.51 89.16 -16.65
CA LYS A 622 -14.50 89.37 -15.61
C LYS A 622 -13.94 90.79 -15.59
N HIS A 623 -14.03 91.54 -16.70
CA HIS A 623 -13.60 92.95 -16.77
C HIS A 623 -14.63 93.91 -16.15
N ASP A 624 -15.88 93.47 -15.98
CA ASP A 624 -17.02 94.25 -15.49
C ASP A 624 -17.38 93.91 -14.02
N VAL A 625 -16.61 93.01 -13.39
CA VAL A 625 -16.85 92.55 -12.01
C VAL A 625 -15.85 93.19 -11.06
N PHE A 626 -16.36 93.70 -9.93
CA PHE A 626 -15.55 94.19 -8.83
C PHE A 626 -15.46 93.13 -7.73
N ILE A 627 -14.23 92.73 -7.39
CA ILE A 627 -13.94 91.92 -6.19
C ILE A 627 -13.61 92.91 -5.08
N ALA A 628 -14.45 92.97 -4.06
CA ALA A 628 -14.29 93.89 -2.94
C ALA A 628 -13.60 93.17 -1.77
N ASP A 629 -12.31 93.45 -1.60
CA ASP A 629 -11.46 92.92 -0.52
C ASP A 629 -11.75 93.64 0.82
N ASP A 630 -12.45 94.76 0.76
CA ASP A 630 -12.74 95.69 1.85
C ASP A 630 -14.26 95.95 1.95
N LEU A 631 -14.80 95.75 3.14
CA LEU A 631 -16.23 95.91 3.45
C LEU A 631 -16.73 97.36 3.26
N GLN A 632 -15.87 98.37 3.41
CA GLN A 632 -16.21 99.77 3.15
C GLN A 632 -16.32 100.07 1.66
N LEU A 633 -15.41 99.53 0.84
CA LEU A 633 -15.45 99.64 -0.63
C LEU A 633 -16.69 98.95 -1.21
N LYS A 634 -17.07 97.78 -0.66
CA LYS A 634 -18.32 97.08 -1.01
C LYS A 634 -19.55 97.95 -0.74
N HIS A 635 -19.62 98.58 0.44
CA HIS A 635 -20.75 99.42 0.84
C HIS A 635 -20.86 100.71 0.00
N LEU A 636 -19.72 101.33 -0.36
CA LEU A 636 -19.69 102.50 -1.25
C LEU A 636 -20.15 102.14 -2.67
N PHE A 637 -19.67 101.04 -3.26
CA PHE A 637 -20.09 100.62 -4.60
C PHE A 637 -21.58 100.29 -4.70
N GLN A 638 -22.16 99.72 -3.63
CA GLN A 638 -23.60 99.45 -3.56
C GLN A 638 -24.45 100.73 -3.50
N GLN A 639 -23.92 101.84 -2.98
CA GLN A 639 -24.64 103.11 -2.87
C GLN A 639 -24.65 103.94 -4.17
N PHE A 640 -23.65 103.78 -5.05
CA PHE A 640 -23.47 104.65 -6.22
C PHE A 640 -23.74 103.99 -7.59
N SER A 641 -23.92 102.67 -7.64
CA SER A 641 -24.26 101.95 -8.88
C SER A 641 -25.72 101.49 -8.88
N HIS A 642 -26.44 101.71 -9.99
CA HIS A 642 -27.80 101.19 -10.16
C HIS A 642 -27.85 99.65 -10.28
N HIS A 643 -26.72 98.98 -10.59
CA HIS A 643 -26.56 97.52 -10.61
C HIS A 643 -25.12 97.12 -10.20
N PRO A 644 -24.80 97.01 -8.90
CA PRO A 644 -23.46 96.62 -8.47
C PRO A 644 -23.27 95.10 -8.60
N TYR A 645 -22.62 94.64 -9.67
CA TYR A 645 -22.23 93.23 -9.83
C TYR A 645 -21.02 92.91 -8.95
N ILE A 646 -21.28 92.43 -7.74
CA ILE A 646 -20.23 92.02 -6.79
C ILE A 646 -19.96 90.54 -6.97
N CYS A 647 -18.69 90.16 -7.18
CA CYS A 647 -18.30 88.77 -7.29
C CYS A 647 -18.71 88.00 -6.04
N LEU A 648 -19.42 86.89 -6.21
CA LEU A 648 -19.70 85.96 -5.12
C LEU A 648 -18.44 85.13 -4.89
N VAL A 649 -17.84 85.29 -3.71
CA VAL A 649 -16.80 84.38 -3.22
C VAL A 649 -17.53 83.36 -2.34
N PRO A 650 -17.61 82.08 -2.72
CA PRO A 650 -18.20 81.06 -1.87
C PRO A 650 -17.41 80.99 -0.57
N SER A 651 -18.07 81.19 0.57
CA SER A 651 -17.48 80.92 1.88
C SER A 651 -17.29 79.40 2.02
N ALA A 652 -16.07 78.98 2.36
CA ALA A 652 -15.68 77.58 2.52
C ALA A 652 -16.54 76.81 3.54
#